data_AF-A0A4R9JH00-F1
#
_entry.id   AF-A0A4R9JH00-F1
#
_cell.length_a   1.000
_cell.length_b   1.000
_cell.length_c   1.000
_cell.angle_alpha   90.00
_cell.angle_beta   90.00
_cell.angle_gamma   90.00
#
_symmetry.space_group_name_H-M   'P 1'
#
loop_
_entity.id
_entity.type
_entity.pdbx_description
1 polymer ?
#
loop_
_entity_poly.entity_id
_entity_poly.type
_entity_poly.pdbx_seq_one_letter_code
_entity_poly.pdbx_strand_id
1 'polypeptide(L)'
;MRFLSFIFPFLLTIVFSLSSEPLKVSSKNLTTMSGDWTFTSQGETKPIQVGKGLSLQGLNPPIHGSYKTSFYYEPNHKPLGIYLDRIQEVDKLFVNGVLLGETGTVSEDGSYFPNWYYKRLYFIPSSVLKENEINHLELEIHFRNKTFQGGLFRKIPVMGNYDLLQEFIINEDGRDFCFIMLFFGIGAYQIFSIILKRQAKANFYLLLSTLIFVLWRLPLLNISYTYTNFSFLFWLKVFFTAQALLPVSIFLFSYSLFQTKFHLKERLLVFFLLLLAFAQTWNIDIPTRILLLRIWEFSLLLVVFFIVRGVIRAAKEKKAEAYFLTVGFICICVGATIDIMIDVTSGKNIYLTQYGFLILMILSGVAISYRHAKNEKELSVLTKDLEIRVHERTVELREKNEDLEQDLFFASQLQSYLLPKEHPNTTGLRIHTTYLPMKQVGGDLYDWVELDDHRLLLLIADVAGHGVPAAFVSSMVKVQFRESTKNIHSPKVVLEHMNQALTSLVSRYFITACCALIDTNERTIIFSTAGHPNPLIYNRIQGKFEFMNVKGPIIGWKESFTYSEWIHKMEAGDRYFFFTDGVTEARAENKLFGESKILDLLERGKDKDIKSLSREIIVQISKFSEEELKDDVTFFFIDVT
;
A
#
# COMPACT_ATOMS: atom_id res chain seq x y z
N MET A 1 15.84 -33.09 -38.37
CA MET A 1 17.11 -33.77 -38.72
C MET A 1 17.81 -33.28 -40.00
N ARG A 2 17.24 -32.39 -40.82
CA ARG A 2 17.92 -31.83 -42.02
C ARG A 2 18.55 -30.43 -41.84
N PHE A 3 18.40 -29.81 -40.67
CA PHE A 3 18.99 -28.50 -40.37
C PHE A 3 20.36 -28.59 -39.67
N LEU A 4 20.70 -29.75 -39.08
CA LEU A 4 21.99 -29.99 -38.42
C LEU A 4 23.10 -30.47 -39.38
N SER A 5 22.77 -30.91 -40.59
CA SER A 5 23.78 -31.37 -41.57
C SER A 5 24.43 -30.24 -42.37
N PHE A 6 23.89 -29.01 -42.27
CA PHE A 6 24.39 -27.86 -43.04
C PHE A 6 25.45 -27.04 -42.30
N ILE A 7 25.54 -27.18 -40.97
CA ILE A 7 26.49 -26.43 -40.13
C ILE A 7 27.73 -27.27 -39.79
N PHE A 8 27.63 -28.60 -39.89
CA PHE A 8 28.71 -29.52 -39.55
C PHE A 8 29.93 -29.51 -40.51
N PRO A 9 29.81 -29.19 -41.82
CA PRO A 9 30.98 -29.17 -42.71
C PRO A 9 31.84 -27.89 -42.61
N PHE A 10 31.31 -26.80 -42.06
CA PHE A 10 32.05 -25.53 -41.97
C PHE A 10 33.02 -25.48 -40.78
N LEU A 11 32.93 -26.45 -39.86
CA LEU A 11 33.72 -26.52 -38.63
C LEU A 11 34.95 -27.45 -38.74
N LEU A 12 35.17 -28.09 -39.89
CA LEU A 12 36.19 -29.14 -40.05
C LEU A 12 37.32 -28.83 -41.05
N THR A 13 37.41 -27.61 -41.59
CA THR A 13 38.45 -27.21 -42.56
C THR A 13 39.46 -26.20 -42.01
N ILE A 14 39.95 -26.40 -40.79
CA ILE A 14 41.24 -25.80 -40.35
C ILE A 14 41.97 -26.82 -39.45
N VAL A 15 42.42 -27.92 -40.05
CA VAL A 15 43.45 -28.77 -39.47
C VAL A 15 44.44 -29.08 -40.60
N PHE A 16 45.73 -28.87 -40.29
CA PHE A 16 46.93 -29.06 -41.11
C PHE A 16 47.46 -27.85 -41.92
N SER A 17 48.38 -27.12 -41.28
CA SER A 17 49.73 -26.88 -41.84
C SER A 17 50.70 -26.53 -40.70
N LEU A 18 51.49 -27.51 -40.25
CA LEU A 18 52.59 -27.34 -39.29
C LEU A 18 53.91 -27.16 -40.08
N SER A 19 53.98 -26.07 -40.82
CA SER A 19 55.20 -25.43 -41.33
C SER A 19 54.73 -24.11 -41.94
N SER A 20 55.00 -23.01 -41.27
CA SER A 20 54.36 -21.73 -41.57
C SER A 20 55.44 -20.67 -41.71
N GLU A 21 55.43 -19.98 -42.86
CA GLU A 21 56.27 -18.82 -43.14
C GLU A 21 55.81 -17.67 -42.24
N PRO A 22 56.73 -16.82 -41.75
CA PRO A 22 56.36 -15.72 -40.85
C PRO A 22 55.24 -14.87 -41.46
N LEU A 23 54.18 -14.66 -40.69
CA LEU A 23 52.99 -13.93 -41.10
C LEU A 23 53.38 -12.55 -41.65
N LYS A 24 53.00 -12.26 -42.91
CA LYS A 24 53.17 -10.93 -43.50
C LYS A 24 52.14 -9.98 -42.89
N VAL A 25 52.61 -8.99 -42.15
CA VAL A 25 51.78 -7.95 -41.54
C VAL A 25 52.03 -6.65 -42.29
N SER A 26 50.96 -6.10 -42.87
CA SER A 26 50.98 -4.79 -43.52
C SER A 26 50.18 -3.79 -42.69
N SER A 27 50.67 -2.55 -42.57
CA SER A 27 49.92 -1.46 -41.91
C SER A 27 48.76 -0.89 -42.75
N LYS A 28 48.35 -1.59 -43.81
CA LYS A 28 47.15 -1.29 -44.61
C LYS A 28 45.90 -2.07 -44.15
N ASN A 29 46.07 -3.27 -43.58
CA ASN A 29 44.97 -4.18 -43.22
C ASN A 29 45.14 -4.73 -41.80
N LEU A 30 44.06 -5.26 -41.23
CA LEU A 30 44.10 -6.02 -39.99
C LEU A 30 44.42 -7.49 -40.28
N THR A 31 45.38 -8.05 -39.57
CA THR A 31 45.84 -9.43 -39.73
C THR A 31 45.71 -10.19 -38.41
N THR A 32 45.04 -11.34 -38.43
CA THR A 32 44.91 -12.21 -37.25
C THR A 32 46.14 -13.08 -37.09
N MET A 33 46.75 -13.09 -35.89
CA MET A 33 47.95 -13.87 -35.61
C MET A 33 47.63 -15.26 -35.06
N SER A 34 47.13 -16.15 -35.91
CA SER A 34 46.71 -17.50 -35.51
C SER A 34 47.80 -18.58 -35.61
N GLY A 35 48.88 -18.34 -36.36
CA GLY A 35 49.98 -19.29 -36.62
C GLY A 35 51.32 -18.91 -35.96
N ASP A 36 52.26 -19.87 -35.95
CA ASP A 36 53.66 -19.71 -35.51
C ASP A 36 53.93 -19.30 -34.07
N TRP A 37 52.96 -19.53 -33.19
CA TRP A 37 53.19 -19.31 -31.77
C TRP A 37 53.93 -20.49 -31.15
N THR A 38 54.96 -20.17 -30.38
CA THR A 38 55.69 -21.10 -29.53
C THR A 38 55.57 -20.66 -28.08
N PHE A 39 55.56 -21.63 -27.17
CA PHE A 39 55.59 -21.38 -25.73
C PHE A 39 56.90 -21.94 -25.17
N THR A 40 57.66 -21.09 -24.49
CA THR A 40 58.91 -21.44 -23.84
C THR A 40 58.71 -21.46 -22.33
N SER A 41 59.06 -22.58 -21.69
CA SER A 41 59.10 -22.70 -20.24
C SER A 41 60.22 -23.62 -19.77
N GLN A 42 60.91 -23.24 -18.70
CA GLN A 42 62.02 -24.03 -18.11
C GLN A 42 63.09 -24.46 -19.15
N GLY A 43 63.29 -23.65 -20.20
CA GLY A 43 64.24 -23.93 -21.29
C GLY A 43 63.70 -24.78 -22.44
N GLU A 44 62.51 -25.40 -22.32
CA GLU A 44 61.86 -26.12 -23.42
C GLU A 44 60.94 -25.20 -24.22
N THR A 45 61.04 -25.23 -25.55
CA THR A 45 60.16 -24.47 -26.46
C THR A 45 59.28 -25.43 -27.26
N LYS A 46 57.96 -25.26 -27.19
CA LYS A 46 56.98 -26.12 -27.89
C LYS A 46 56.02 -25.28 -28.72
N PRO A 47 55.64 -25.71 -29.94
CA PRO A 47 54.64 -25.02 -30.74
C PRO A 47 53.26 -25.13 -30.07
N ILE A 48 52.46 -24.06 -30.16
CA ILE A 48 51.13 -24.00 -29.56
C ILE A 48 50.09 -23.46 -30.54
N GLN A 49 48.84 -23.79 -30.27
CA GLN A 49 47.67 -23.25 -30.93
C GLN A 49 47.09 -22.10 -30.07
N VAL A 50 46.99 -20.92 -30.67
CA VAL A 50 46.34 -19.75 -30.07
C VAL A 50 44.85 -20.03 -29.87
N GLY A 51 44.30 -19.64 -28.71
CA GLY A 51 42.89 -19.86 -28.39
C GLY A 51 42.58 -21.22 -27.77
N LYS A 52 43.57 -22.11 -27.62
CA LYS A 52 43.45 -23.34 -26.81
C LYS A 52 44.29 -23.23 -25.55
N GLY A 53 43.80 -23.82 -24.45
CA GLY A 53 44.57 -23.86 -23.22
C GLY A 53 45.87 -24.67 -23.36
N LEU A 54 46.93 -24.31 -22.64
CA LEU A 54 48.21 -25.00 -22.57
C LEU A 54 48.02 -26.45 -22.07
N SER A 55 47.23 -26.64 -21.02
CA SER A 55 46.95 -27.96 -20.44
C SER A 55 46.18 -28.87 -21.39
N LEU A 56 45.26 -28.32 -22.20
CA LEU A 56 44.58 -29.06 -23.28
C LEU A 56 45.54 -29.46 -24.40
N GLN A 57 46.70 -28.82 -24.49
CA GLN A 57 47.78 -29.11 -25.43
C GLN A 57 48.89 -29.96 -24.79
N GLY A 58 48.66 -30.51 -23.59
CA GLY A 58 49.63 -31.35 -22.87
C GLY A 58 50.74 -30.57 -22.15
N LEU A 59 50.61 -29.24 -22.02
CA LEU A 59 51.57 -28.37 -21.34
C LEU A 59 51.02 -27.90 -20.00
N ASN A 60 51.69 -28.24 -18.90
CA ASN A 60 51.31 -27.72 -17.59
C ASN A 60 51.72 -26.24 -17.49
N PRO A 61 50.82 -25.31 -17.09
CA PRO A 61 51.16 -23.90 -16.95
C PRO A 61 52.25 -23.72 -15.88
N PRO A 62 53.43 -23.19 -16.26
CA PRO A 62 54.56 -22.98 -15.36
C PRO A 62 54.39 -21.71 -14.54
N ILE A 63 55.19 -21.49 -13.48
CA ILE A 63 55.15 -20.21 -12.73
C ILE A 63 55.54 -19.01 -13.62
N HIS A 64 56.44 -19.25 -14.59
CA HIS A 64 56.86 -18.28 -15.60
C HIS A 64 56.99 -18.96 -16.95
N GLY A 65 56.55 -18.29 -18.01
CA GLY A 65 56.76 -18.74 -19.39
C GLY A 65 56.59 -17.59 -20.36
N SER A 66 57.16 -17.73 -21.56
CA SER A 66 57.02 -16.72 -22.61
C SER A 66 56.44 -17.32 -23.88
N TYR A 67 55.59 -16.53 -24.53
CA TYR A 67 55.02 -16.87 -25.82
C TYR A 67 55.73 -16.06 -26.89
N LYS A 68 56.23 -16.73 -27.94
CA LYS A 68 56.95 -16.09 -29.03
C LYS A 68 56.29 -16.36 -30.36
N THR A 69 56.23 -15.35 -31.21
CA THR A 69 55.87 -15.47 -32.62
C THR A 69 56.75 -14.52 -33.44
N SER A 70 56.86 -14.78 -34.74
CA SER A 70 57.61 -13.94 -35.66
C SER A 70 56.69 -13.44 -36.78
N PHE A 71 56.88 -12.19 -37.18
CA PHE A 71 56.11 -11.58 -38.26
C PHE A 71 57.00 -10.76 -39.17
N TYR A 72 56.63 -10.69 -40.45
CA TYR A 72 57.33 -9.88 -41.44
C TYR A 72 56.64 -8.51 -41.57
N TYR A 73 57.40 -7.43 -41.43
CA TYR A 73 56.88 -6.06 -41.51
C TYR A 73 57.27 -5.39 -42.82
N GLU A 74 56.27 -5.04 -43.62
CA GLU A 74 56.46 -4.24 -44.83
C GLU A 74 56.43 -2.74 -44.45
N PRO A 75 57.47 -1.96 -44.80
CA PRO A 75 57.59 -0.57 -44.42
C PRO A 75 56.47 0.29 -45.02
N ASN A 76 55.89 1.14 -44.18
CA ASN A 76 54.85 2.08 -44.59
C ASN A 76 54.76 3.22 -43.56
N HIS A 77 54.34 4.42 -44.00
CA HIS A 77 54.26 5.64 -43.19
C HIS A 77 53.11 5.66 -42.16
N LYS A 78 52.46 4.52 -41.90
CA LYS A 78 51.31 4.44 -41.00
C LYS A 78 51.66 3.71 -39.71
N PRO A 79 51.10 4.13 -38.56
CA PRO A 79 51.39 3.55 -37.26
C PRO A 79 50.96 2.08 -37.19
N LEU A 80 51.85 1.20 -36.73
CA LEU A 80 51.55 -0.21 -36.49
C LEU A 80 51.10 -0.41 -35.03
N GLY A 81 50.11 -1.26 -34.81
CA GLY A 81 49.62 -1.60 -33.49
C GLY A 81 49.36 -3.09 -33.35
N ILE A 82 49.26 -3.52 -32.10
CA ILE A 82 48.82 -4.87 -31.72
C ILE A 82 47.70 -4.78 -30.70
N TYR A 83 46.59 -5.46 -31.01
CA TYR A 83 45.47 -5.66 -30.12
C TYR A 83 45.52 -7.05 -29.51
N LEU A 84 45.62 -7.07 -28.19
CA LEU A 84 45.64 -8.25 -27.35
C LEU A 84 44.37 -8.20 -26.50
N ASP A 85 43.52 -9.22 -26.60
CA ASP A 85 42.31 -9.32 -25.78
C ASP A 85 42.68 -9.58 -24.30
N ARG A 86 41.70 -9.92 -23.48
CA ARG A 86 41.86 -10.21 -22.06
C ARG A 86 42.78 -11.40 -21.79
N ILE A 87 43.97 -11.12 -21.25
CA ILE A 87 44.91 -12.10 -20.67
C ILE A 87 44.60 -12.21 -19.18
N GLN A 88 44.50 -13.44 -18.68
CA GLN A 88 44.07 -13.71 -17.30
C GLN A 88 45.17 -13.63 -16.24
N GLU A 89 46.41 -13.52 -16.69
CA GLU A 89 47.61 -13.55 -15.88
C GLU A 89 48.40 -12.25 -16.09
N VAL A 90 49.35 -11.95 -15.20
CA VAL A 90 50.25 -10.80 -15.34
C VAL A 90 51.12 -11.00 -16.58
N ASP A 91 51.16 -10.00 -17.45
CA ASP A 91 51.83 -10.07 -18.74
C ASP A 91 52.72 -8.87 -19.05
N LYS A 92 53.80 -9.13 -19.79
CA LYS A 92 54.70 -8.11 -20.35
C LYS A 92 54.90 -8.37 -21.83
N LEU A 93 54.72 -7.34 -22.63
CA LEU A 93 54.84 -7.41 -24.09
C LEU A 93 56.15 -6.79 -24.56
N PHE A 94 56.94 -7.57 -25.29
CA PHE A 94 58.17 -7.16 -25.92
C PHE A 94 58.08 -7.30 -27.44
N VAL A 95 58.63 -6.33 -28.17
CA VAL A 95 58.88 -6.44 -29.61
C VAL A 95 60.36 -6.20 -29.84
N ASN A 96 61.03 -7.15 -30.50
CA ASN A 96 62.48 -7.11 -30.75
C ASN A 96 63.32 -6.82 -29.47
N GLY A 97 62.86 -7.30 -28.30
CA GLY A 97 63.51 -7.08 -27.01
C GLY A 97 63.18 -5.76 -26.31
N VAL A 98 62.40 -4.86 -26.93
CA VAL A 98 61.94 -3.61 -26.30
C VAL A 98 60.58 -3.83 -25.64
N LEU A 99 60.46 -3.47 -24.36
CA LEU A 99 59.20 -3.52 -23.61
C LEU A 99 58.23 -2.46 -24.14
N LEU A 100 57.09 -2.89 -24.68
CA LEU A 100 56.02 -2.00 -25.14
C LEU A 100 54.96 -1.74 -24.08
N GLY A 101 54.77 -2.67 -23.14
CA GLY A 101 53.83 -2.50 -22.05
C GLY A 101 53.78 -3.69 -21.10
N GLU A 102 53.21 -3.42 -19.93
CA GLU A 102 53.02 -4.36 -18.83
C GLU A 102 51.56 -4.27 -18.38
N THR A 103 50.94 -5.39 -18.04
CA THR A 103 49.60 -5.40 -17.45
C THR A 103 49.54 -6.34 -16.26
N GLY A 104 49.13 -5.77 -15.13
CA GLY A 104 49.11 -6.45 -13.85
C GLY A 104 50.43 -6.32 -13.10
N THR A 105 50.43 -6.65 -11.81
CA THR A 105 51.62 -6.52 -10.96
C THR A 105 51.81 -7.73 -10.07
N VAL A 106 53.08 -8.06 -9.86
CA VAL A 106 53.53 -9.00 -8.82
C VAL A 106 54.37 -8.18 -7.85
N SER A 107 53.84 -7.90 -6.67
CA SER A 107 54.54 -7.12 -5.66
C SER A 107 55.52 -8.00 -4.88
N GLU A 108 56.53 -7.37 -4.27
CA GLU A 108 57.59 -8.05 -3.49
C GLU A 108 57.07 -8.79 -2.25
N ASP A 109 55.92 -8.37 -1.70
CA ASP A 109 55.20 -9.04 -0.61
C ASP A 109 54.51 -10.35 -1.05
N GLY A 110 54.61 -10.68 -2.34
CA GLY A 110 53.94 -11.83 -2.92
C GLY A 110 52.44 -11.57 -3.13
N SER A 111 51.97 -10.34 -3.33
CA SER A 111 50.62 -10.08 -3.85
C SER A 111 50.58 -10.17 -5.39
N TYR A 112 49.44 -10.60 -5.96
CA TYR A 112 49.28 -10.93 -7.40
C TYR A 112 48.02 -10.29 -7.98
N PHE A 113 48.19 -9.41 -8.96
CA PHE A 113 47.11 -8.63 -9.56
C PHE A 113 47.15 -8.71 -11.09
N PRO A 114 46.50 -9.70 -11.72
CA PRO A 114 46.65 -9.95 -13.16
C PRO A 114 45.84 -9.03 -14.10
N ASN A 115 45.04 -8.09 -13.57
CA ASN A 115 44.25 -7.14 -14.38
C ASN A 115 43.46 -7.77 -15.56
N TRP A 116 42.87 -8.95 -15.33
CA TRP A 116 42.38 -9.86 -16.39
C TRP A 116 41.25 -9.35 -17.28
N TYR A 117 40.57 -8.27 -16.89
CA TYR A 117 39.48 -7.70 -17.68
C TYR A 117 39.98 -6.67 -18.71
N TYR A 118 41.25 -6.24 -18.65
CA TYR A 118 41.77 -5.17 -19.49
C TYR A 118 42.00 -5.67 -20.91
N LYS A 119 41.44 -4.95 -21.91
CA LYS A 119 41.78 -5.14 -23.33
C LYS A 119 43.00 -4.28 -23.62
N ARG A 120 44.02 -4.83 -24.27
CA ARG A 120 45.31 -4.19 -24.45
C ARG A 120 45.45 -3.75 -25.91
N LEU A 121 45.71 -2.47 -26.14
CA LEU A 121 46.09 -1.93 -27.43
C LEU A 121 47.44 -1.25 -27.29
N TYR A 122 48.46 -1.80 -27.94
CA TYR A 122 49.81 -1.23 -27.93
C TYR A 122 50.15 -0.64 -29.28
N PHE A 123 50.66 0.59 -29.24
CA PHE A 123 51.33 1.22 -30.36
C PHE A 123 52.76 0.66 -30.47
N ILE A 124 53.19 0.29 -31.67
CA ILE A 124 54.55 -0.20 -31.93
C ILE A 124 55.33 0.91 -32.62
N PRO A 125 56.31 1.55 -31.95
CA PRO A 125 57.11 2.60 -32.57
C PRO A 125 57.93 2.07 -33.74
N SER A 126 58.03 2.84 -34.82
CA SER A 126 58.83 2.47 -36.00
C SER A 126 60.32 2.26 -35.67
N SER A 127 60.82 2.86 -34.58
CA SER A 127 62.20 2.67 -34.10
C SER A 127 62.48 1.26 -33.57
N VAL A 128 61.45 0.52 -33.17
CA VAL A 128 61.56 -0.85 -32.65
C VAL A 128 61.47 -1.87 -33.78
N LEU A 129 60.87 -1.51 -34.91
CA LEU A 129 60.63 -2.40 -36.05
C LEU A 129 61.83 -2.45 -36.99
N LYS A 130 62.15 -3.66 -37.47
CA LYS A 130 63.08 -3.89 -38.56
C LYS A 130 62.31 -3.97 -39.87
N GLU A 131 62.52 -3.00 -40.75
CA GLU A 131 61.83 -2.92 -42.04
C GLU A 131 62.32 -4.00 -43.02
N ASN A 132 61.38 -4.66 -43.72
CA ASN A 132 61.68 -5.76 -44.65
C ASN A 132 62.46 -6.94 -44.02
N GLU A 133 62.39 -7.06 -42.70
CA GLU A 133 63.01 -8.14 -41.94
C GLU A 133 61.97 -8.84 -41.04
N ILE A 134 62.37 -9.98 -40.50
CA ILE A 134 61.58 -10.72 -39.52
C ILE A 134 61.70 -10.02 -38.17
N ASN A 135 60.54 -9.67 -37.60
CA ASN A 135 60.39 -9.09 -36.28
C ASN A 135 59.90 -10.16 -35.31
N HIS A 136 60.34 -10.09 -34.06
CA HIS A 136 59.99 -11.04 -33.01
C HIS A 136 59.09 -10.38 -31.96
N LEU A 137 57.94 -11.01 -31.71
CA LEU A 137 57.01 -10.66 -30.65
C LEU A 137 57.18 -11.65 -29.51
N GLU A 138 57.41 -11.15 -28.30
CA GLU A 138 57.49 -11.97 -27.08
C GLU A 138 56.52 -11.45 -26.02
N LEU A 139 55.68 -12.34 -25.52
CA LEU A 139 54.78 -12.07 -24.40
C LEU A 139 55.20 -12.93 -23.21
N GLU A 140 55.78 -12.30 -22.19
CA GLU A 140 56.10 -12.96 -20.93
C GLU A 140 54.86 -13.02 -20.06
N ILE A 141 54.58 -14.18 -19.47
CA ILE A 141 53.45 -14.39 -18.57
C ILE A 141 53.95 -15.02 -17.26
N HIS A 142 53.52 -14.42 -16.15
CA HIS A 142 53.66 -15.00 -14.82
C HIS A 142 52.36 -15.73 -14.43
N PHE A 143 52.37 -17.06 -14.41
CA PHE A 143 51.20 -17.82 -13.97
C PHE A 143 51.29 -18.07 -12.47
N ARG A 144 50.26 -17.66 -11.74
CA ARG A 144 50.14 -17.99 -10.32
C ARG A 144 48.98 -18.92 -10.03
N ASN A 145 47.98 -18.96 -10.90
CA ASN A 145 46.80 -19.76 -10.68
C ASN A 145 46.89 -21.15 -11.34
N LYS A 146 47.23 -22.17 -10.53
CA LYS A 146 47.31 -23.58 -10.98
C LYS A 146 45.97 -24.17 -11.44
N THR A 147 44.84 -23.53 -11.13
CA THR A 147 43.51 -24.02 -11.53
C THR A 147 43.14 -23.65 -12.96
N PHE A 148 43.86 -22.70 -13.57
CA PHE A 148 43.58 -22.28 -14.93
C PHE A 148 44.37 -23.09 -15.94
N GLN A 149 43.76 -23.39 -17.08
CA GLN A 149 44.32 -24.31 -18.07
C GLN A 149 45.61 -23.80 -18.75
N GLY A 150 46.09 -22.59 -18.42
CA GLY A 150 47.16 -21.86 -19.13
C GLY A 150 46.77 -21.59 -20.58
N GLY A 151 47.28 -20.57 -21.27
CA GLY A 151 46.97 -20.37 -22.70
C GLY A 151 46.87 -18.90 -23.11
N LEU A 152 47.34 -18.60 -24.31
CA LEU A 152 47.23 -17.30 -24.96
C LEU A 152 45.80 -17.08 -25.47
N PHE A 153 45.14 -16.11 -24.84
CA PHE A 153 43.88 -15.43 -25.17
C PHE A 153 42.61 -16.28 -25.43
N ARG A 154 41.46 -15.78 -24.96
CA ARG A 154 40.12 -16.23 -25.42
C ARG A 154 39.79 -15.80 -26.86
N LYS A 155 40.62 -14.94 -27.46
CA LYS A 155 40.48 -14.37 -28.82
C LYS A 155 41.84 -14.20 -29.46
N ILE A 156 41.97 -14.55 -30.74
CA ILE A 156 43.25 -14.49 -31.46
C ILE A 156 43.75 -13.02 -31.53
N PRO A 157 45.03 -12.73 -31.25
CA PRO A 157 45.62 -11.40 -31.39
C PRO A 157 45.45 -10.84 -32.79
N VAL A 158 45.24 -9.53 -32.88
CA VAL A 158 45.09 -8.83 -34.16
C VAL A 158 46.17 -7.77 -34.24
N MET A 159 46.95 -7.79 -35.32
CA MET A 159 48.00 -6.80 -35.59
C MET A 159 47.70 -6.09 -36.92
N GLY A 160 48.06 -4.82 -37.03
CA GLY A 160 47.85 -4.05 -38.25
C GLY A 160 47.94 -2.56 -38.01
N ASN A 161 47.27 -1.79 -38.86
CA ASN A 161 47.17 -0.34 -38.69
C ASN A 161 46.58 0.03 -37.31
N TYR A 162 47.28 0.88 -36.56
CA TYR A 162 46.87 1.28 -35.22
C TYR A 162 45.51 2.01 -35.21
N ASP A 163 45.26 2.88 -36.18
CA ASP A 163 44.00 3.64 -36.28
C ASP A 163 42.82 2.71 -36.59
N LEU A 164 43.01 1.75 -37.51
CA LEU A 164 41.98 0.73 -37.79
C LEU A 164 41.72 -0.19 -36.59
N LEU A 165 42.75 -0.47 -35.78
CA LEU A 165 42.58 -1.23 -34.53
C LEU A 165 41.78 -0.42 -33.50
N GLN A 166 42.00 0.89 -33.41
CA GLN A 166 41.17 1.76 -32.56
C GLN A 166 39.71 1.75 -33.02
N GLU A 167 39.44 1.91 -34.31
CA GLU A 167 38.08 1.82 -34.87
C GLU A 167 37.42 0.46 -34.59
N PHE A 168 38.18 -0.64 -34.70
CA PHE A 168 37.70 -1.98 -34.38
C PHE A 168 37.25 -2.10 -32.91
N ILE A 169 38.03 -1.56 -31.98
CA ILE A 169 37.69 -1.56 -30.54
C ILE A 169 36.48 -0.67 -30.27
N ILE A 170 36.42 0.52 -30.87
CA ILE A 170 35.28 1.44 -30.73
C ILE A 170 33.99 0.79 -31.24
N ASN A 171 34.04 0.08 -32.36
CA ASN A 171 32.88 -0.65 -32.89
C ASN A 171 32.44 -1.81 -31.98
N GLU A 172 33.40 -2.54 -31.38
CA GLU A 172 33.11 -3.61 -30.44
C GLU A 172 32.42 -3.08 -29.17
N ASP A 173 32.98 -2.03 -28.58
CA ASP A 173 32.43 -1.36 -27.41
C ASP A 173 31.11 -0.66 -27.72
N GLY A 174 30.96 -0.08 -28.91
CA GLY A 174 29.71 0.52 -29.39
C GLY A 174 28.57 -0.49 -29.45
N ARG A 175 28.83 -1.71 -29.94
CA ARG A 175 27.84 -2.80 -29.92
C ARG A 175 27.44 -3.19 -28.50
N ASP A 176 28.41 -3.35 -27.60
CA ASP A 176 28.14 -3.68 -26.19
C ASP A 176 27.38 -2.55 -25.48
N PHE A 177 27.67 -1.29 -25.81
CA PHE A 177 26.96 -0.11 -25.30
C PHE A 177 25.52 -0.04 -25.82
N CYS A 178 25.29 -0.27 -27.11
CA CYS A 178 23.94 -0.38 -27.68
C CYS A 178 23.13 -1.47 -26.98
N PHE A 179 23.77 -2.60 -26.65
CA PHE A 179 23.12 -3.68 -25.93
C PHE A 179 22.72 -3.27 -24.51
N ILE A 180 23.60 -2.57 -23.78
CA ILE A 180 23.30 -1.98 -22.47
C ILE A 180 22.13 -0.97 -22.56
N MET A 181 22.09 -0.14 -23.61
CA MET A 181 21.01 0.83 -23.83
C MET A 181 19.64 0.15 -24.00
N LEU A 182 19.56 -1.04 -24.60
CA LEU A 182 18.30 -1.78 -24.69
C LEU A 182 17.76 -2.17 -23.31
N PHE A 183 18.62 -2.65 -22.40
CA PHE A 183 18.22 -2.93 -21.02
C PHE A 183 17.82 -1.67 -20.27
N PHE A 184 18.53 -0.56 -20.50
CA PHE A 184 18.15 0.74 -19.94
C PHE A 184 16.77 1.19 -20.44
N GLY A 185 16.45 1.00 -21.72
CA GLY A 185 15.13 1.29 -22.29
C GLY A 185 14.01 0.48 -21.65
N ILE A 186 14.24 -0.80 -21.40
CA ILE A 186 13.30 -1.65 -20.63
C ILE A 186 13.13 -1.11 -19.21
N GLY A 187 14.24 -0.73 -18.54
CA GLY A 187 14.21 -0.12 -17.22
C GLY A 187 13.42 1.20 -17.18
N ALA A 188 13.66 2.10 -18.12
CA ALA A 188 12.95 3.38 -18.23
C ALA A 188 11.43 3.18 -18.40
N TYR A 189 11.03 2.20 -19.23
CA TYR A 189 9.62 1.81 -19.35
C TYR A 189 9.03 1.36 -18.00
N GLN A 190 9.78 0.60 -17.20
CA GLN A 190 9.32 0.19 -15.87
C GLN A 190 9.20 1.37 -14.90
N ILE A 191 10.08 2.37 -14.96
CA ILE A 191 9.95 3.59 -14.15
C ILE A 191 8.62 4.29 -14.45
N PHE A 192 8.30 4.48 -15.73
CA PHE A 192 7.02 5.07 -16.15
C PHE A 192 5.82 4.25 -15.64
N SER A 193 5.91 2.92 -15.75
CA SER A 193 4.87 2.00 -15.25
C SER A 193 4.67 2.09 -13.72
N ILE A 194 5.76 2.26 -12.94
CA ILE A 194 5.71 2.44 -11.49
C ILE A 194 5.06 3.77 -11.11
N ILE A 195 5.39 4.86 -11.80
CA ILE A 195 4.83 6.20 -11.55
C ILE A 195 3.30 6.19 -11.74
N LEU A 196 2.81 5.46 -12.75
CA LEU A 196 1.38 5.26 -12.98
C LEU A 196 0.69 4.33 -11.96
N LYS A 197 1.33 4.02 -10.81
CA LYS A 197 0.85 3.14 -9.73
C LYS A 197 0.41 1.73 -10.18
N ARG A 198 0.91 1.24 -11.32
CA ARG A 198 0.63 -0.11 -11.81
C ARG A 198 1.56 -1.11 -11.10
N GLN A 199 0.99 -2.12 -10.40
CA GLN A 199 1.69 -3.23 -9.70
C GLN A 199 3.15 -2.94 -9.31
N ALA A 200 3.34 -1.95 -8.41
CA ALA A 200 4.64 -1.37 -8.12
C ALA A 200 5.74 -2.39 -7.80
N LYS A 201 5.41 -3.51 -7.14
CA LYS A 201 6.40 -4.53 -6.75
C LYS A 201 7.02 -5.28 -7.94
N ALA A 202 6.21 -5.78 -8.87
CA ALA A 202 6.75 -6.53 -10.01
C ALA A 202 7.54 -5.64 -10.97
N ASN A 203 7.02 -4.45 -11.23
CA ASN A 203 7.69 -3.46 -12.07
C ASN A 203 9.00 -3.00 -11.44
N PHE A 204 9.02 -2.82 -10.12
CA PHE A 204 10.24 -2.50 -9.37
C PHE A 204 11.30 -3.61 -9.45
N TYR A 205 10.92 -4.88 -9.26
CA TYR A 205 11.90 -5.97 -9.35
C TYR A 205 12.40 -6.21 -10.77
N LEU A 206 11.57 -5.99 -11.79
CA LEU A 206 12.02 -6.03 -13.18
C LEU A 206 12.98 -4.87 -13.50
N LEU A 207 12.66 -3.66 -13.05
CA LEU A 207 13.58 -2.51 -13.10
C LEU A 207 14.91 -2.84 -12.43
N LEU A 208 14.86 -3.36 -11.20
CA LEU A 208 16.05 -3.76 -10.45
C LEU A 208 16.88 -4.80 -11.22
N SER A 209 16.23 -5.78 -11.84
CA SER A 209 16.89 -6.80 -12.67
C SER A 209 17.63 -6.17 -13.87
N THR A 210 16.99 -5.22 -14.57
CA THR A 210 17.62 -4.52 -15.69
C THR A 210 18.80 -3.66 -15.25
N LEU A 211 18.69 -2.93 -14.14
CA LEU A 211 19.77 -2.10 -13.60
C LEU A 211 20.96 -2.95 -13.13
N ILE A 212 20.70 -4.05 -12.43
CA ILE A 212 21.77 -4.97 -12.00
C ILE A 212 22.47 -5.60 -13.21
N PHE A 213 21.73 -5.95 -14.27
CA PHE A 213 22.34 -6.45 -15.50
C PHE A 213 23.28 -5.41 -16.13
N VAL A 214 22.88 -4.14 -16.17
CA VAL A 214 23.75 -3.05 -16.64
C VAL A 214 25.00 -2.92 -15.77
N LEU A 215 24.85 -2.91 -14.43
CA LEU A 215 25.98 -2.86 -13.50
C LEU A 215 26.92 -4.06 -13.63
N TRP A 216 26.39 -5.24 -13.97
CA TRP A 216 27.19 -6.43 -14.23
C TRP A 216 27.99 -6.32 -15.54
N ARG A 217 27.46 -5.59 -16.54
CA ARG A 217 28.11 -5.45 -17.85
C ARG A 217 29.10 -4.31 -17.94
N LEU A 218 28.87 -3.19 -17.23
CA LEU A 218 29.76 -2.01 -17.25
C LEU A 218 31.24 -2.34 -17.01
N PRO A 219 31.64 -3.16 -16.01
CA PRO A 219 33.04 -3.54 -15.79
C PRO A 219 33.70 -4.30 -16.96
N LEU A 220 32.95 -4.70 -17.99
CA LEU A 220 33.49 -5.44 -19.14
C LEU A 220 33.73 -4.54 -20.37
N LEU A 221 33.34 -3.27 -20.33
CA LEU A 221 33.60 -2.30 -21.39
C LEU A 221 35.01 -1.72 -21.28
N ASN A 222 35.68 -1.46 -22.41
CA ASN A 222 36.99 -0.82 -22.37
C ASN A 222 36.88 0.63 -21.88
N ILE A 223 35.83 1.34 -22.33
CA ILE A 223 35.55 2.73 -21.97
C ILE A 223 35.51 2.97 -20.44
N SER A 224 35.07 1.98 -19.68
CA SER A 224 34.98 2.05 -18.22
C SER A 224 36.32 2.20 -17.55
N TYR A 225 37.42 1.78 -18.18
CA TYR A 225 38.77 1.90 -17.61
C TYR A 225 39.56 3.04 -18.24
N THR A 226 39.35 3.30 -19.53
CA THR A 226 40.08 4.36 -20.25
C THR A 226 39.67 5.75 -19.77
N TYR A 227 38.40 5.94 -19.41
CA TYR A 227 37.85 7.28 -19.08
C TYR A 227 37.45 7.45 -17.62
N THR A 228 37.56 6.40 -16.78
CA THR A 228 37.29 6.53 -15.34
C THR A 228 38.56 6.33 -14.54
N ASN A 229 38.75 7.15 -13.50
CA ASN A 229 39.89 7.02 -12.58
C ASN A 229 39.65 5.95 -11.49
N PHE A 230 38.74 4.99 -11.72
CA PHE A 230 38.42 3.96 -10.74
C PHE A 230 39.42 2.80 -10.80
N SER A 231 39.77 2.26 -9.63
CA SER A 231 40.75 1.18 -9.51
C SER A 231 40.22 -0.18 -9.97
N PHE A 232 41.14 -1.12 -10.25
CA PHE A 232 40.81 -2.51 -10.59
C PHE A 232 39.88 -3.16 -9.58
N LEU A 233 40.20 -3.01 -8.29
CA LEU A 233 39.43 -3.60 -7.20
C LEU A 233 38.01 -3.04 -7.13
N PHE A 234 37.79 -1.77 -7.49
CA PHE A 234 36.46 -1.17 -7.51
C PHE A 234 35.57 -1.88 -8.55
N TRP A 235 36.02 -1.94 -9.81
CA TRP A 235 35.24 -2.56 -10.87
C TRP A 235 35.02 -4.06 -10.64
N LEU A 236 36.00 -4.74 -10.05
CA LEU A 236 35.88 -6.15 -9.65
C LEU A 236 34.76 -6.34 -8.62
N LYS A 237 34.65 -5.47 -7.61
CA LYS A 237 33.56 -5.51 -6.62
C LYS A 237 32.21 -5.29 -7.27
N VAL A 238 32.10 -4.29 -8.15
CA VAL A 238 30.85 -4.01 -8.87
C VAL A 238 30.42 -5.24 -9.68
N PHE A 239 31.34 -5.85 -10.43
CA PHE A 239 31.09 -7.04 -11.23
C PHE A 239 30.52 -8.20 -10.40
N PHE A 240 31.24 -8.63 -9.35
CA PHE A 240 30.82 -9.78 -8.55
C PHE A 240 29.58 -9.51 -7.69
N THR A 241 29.41 -8.28 -7.21
CA THR A 241 28.21 -7.89 -6.46
C THR A 241 26.98 -7.93 -7.37
N ALA A 242 27.07 -7.35 -8.58
CA ALA A 242 25.99 -7.36 -9.53
C ALA A 242 25.66 -8.78 -10.01
N GLN A 243 26.68 -9.60 -10.25
CA GLN A 243 26.52 -11.03 -10.57
C GLN A 243 25.76 -11.77 -9.47
N ALA A 244 26.09 -11.54 -8.20
CA ALA A 244 25.42 -12.16 -7.07
C ALA A 244 23.94 -11.73 -6.92
N LEU A 245 23.65 -10.45 -7.19
CA LEU A 245 22.31 -9.88 -7.07
C LEU A 245 21.37 -10.21 -8.23
N LEU A 246 21.88 -10.46 -9.43
CA LEU A 246 21.04 -10.63 -10.63
C LEU A 246 20.03 -11.79 -10.48
N PRO A 247 20.41 -13.01 -10.07
CA PRO A 247 19.45 -14.10 -9.84
C PRO A 247 18.43 -13.77 -8.74
N VAL A 248 18.83 -13.03 -7.70
CA VAL A 248 17.93 -12.59 -6.63
C VAL A 248 16.84 -11.68 -7.19
N SER A 249 17.22 -10.70 -8.01
CA SER A 249 16.25 -9.78 -8.62
C SER A 249 15.26 -10.49 -9.55
N ILE A 250 15.74 -11.44 -10.38
CA ILE A 250 14.89 -12.25 -11.26
C ILE A 250 13.98 -13.18 -10.45
N PHE A 251 14.48 -13.73 -9.34
CA PHE A 251 13.69 -14.54 -8.41
C PHE A 251 12.57 -13.73 -7.77
N LEU A 252 12.89 -12.56 -7.20
CA LEU A 252 11.92 -11.65 -6.59
C LEU A 252 10.89 -11.16 -7.61
N PHE A 253 11.32 -10.86 -8.84
CA PHE A 253 10.44 -10.53 -9.94
C PHE A 253 9.45 -11.66 -10.23
N SER A 254 9.96 -12.86 -10.53
CA SER A 254 9.14 -14.03 -10.84
C SER A 254 8.16 -14.33 -9.71
N TYR A 255 8.62 -14.18 -8.47
CA TYR A 255 7.79 -14.38 -7.28
C TYR A 255 6.66 -13.35 -7.19
N SER A 256 6.98 -12.06 -7.34
CA SER A 256 6.00 -10.97 -7.28
C SER A 256 4.95 -11.05 -8.39
N LEU A 257 5.27 -11.67 -9.52
CA LEU A 257 4.34 -11.88 -10.61
C LEU A 257 3.31 -12.95 -10.27
N PHE A 258 3.73 -14.08 -9.68
CA PHE A 258 2.86 -15.25 -9.48
C PHE A 258 2.25 -15.40 -8.08
N GLN A 259 3.00 -15.05 -7.04
CA GLN A 259 2.69 -15.37 -5.65
C GLN A 259 2.62 -14.11 -4.77
N THR A 260 1.75 -14.14 -3.76
CA THR A 260 1.50 -13.00 -2.87
C THR A 260 2.35 -13.03 -1.60
N LYS A 261 2.88 -14.20 -1.16
CA LYS A 261 3.57 -14.33 0.14
C LYS A 261 4.70 -15.36 0.13
N PHE A 262 5.94 -14.90 0.40
CA PHE A 262 7.13 -15.74 0.58
C PHE A 262 7.00 -16.75 1.72
N HIS A 263 7.37 -18.01 1.45
CA HIS A 263 7.59 -19.03 2.47
C HIS A 263 8.94 -18.85 3.17
N LEU A 264 9.09 -19.39 4.40
CA LEU A 264 10.30 -19.21 5.21
C LEU A 264 11.59 -19.64 4.48
N LYS A 265 11.58 -20.80 3.81
CA LYS A 265 12.73 -21.34 3.05
C LYS A 265 13.19 -20.40 1.93
N GLU A 266 12.24 -19.77 1.24
CA GLU A 266 12.51 -18.83 0.14
C GLU A 266 13.11 -17.52 0.68
N ARG A 267 12.60 -17.02 1.82
CA ARG A 267 13.16 -15.84 2.49
C ARG A 267 14.59 -16.08 2.96
N LEU A 268 14.86 -17.24 3.55
CA LEU A 268 16.20 -17.62 3.98
C LEU A 268 17.16 -17.69 2.79
N LEU A 269 16.73 -18.25 1.65
CA LEU A 269 17.53 -18.27 0.43
C LEU A 269 17.85 -16.86 -0.07
N VAL A 270 16.84 -15.98 -0.17
CA VAL A 270 17.05 -14.58 -0.58
C VAL A 270 18.00 -13.86 0.37
N PHE A 271 17.81 -14.01 1.69
CA PHE A 271 18.67 -13.41 2.69
C PHE A 271 20.12 -13.91 2.57
N PHE A 272 20.30 -15.22 2.39
CA PHE A 272 21.62 -15.83 2.17
C PHE A 272 22.32 -15.25 0.93
N LEU A 273 21.61 -15.15 -0.20
CA LEU A 273 22.15 -14.59 -1.44
C LEU A 273 22.48 -13.09 -1.32
N LEU A 274 21.65 -12.33 -0.61
CA LEU A 274 21.93 -10.91 -0.31
C LEU A 274 23.15 -10.76 0.60
N LEU A 275 23.34 -11.65 1.58
CA LEU A 275 24.51 -11.67 2.44
C LEU A 275 25.77 -12.00 1.63
N LEU A 276 25.71 -12.97 0.72
CA LEU A 276 26.81 -13.26 -0.21
C LEU A 276 27.12 -12.05 -1.09
N ALA A 277 26.12 -11.39 -1.67
CA ALA A 277 26.31 -10.17 -2.45
C ALA A 277 26.92 -9.03 -1.62
N PHE A 278 26.50 -8.87 -0.38
CA PHE A 278 27.06 -7.88 0.54
C PHE A 278 28.52 -8.20 0.87
N ALA A 279 28.83 -9.49 1.09
CA ALA A 279 30.20 -9.94 1.33
C ALA A 279 31.15 -9.59 0.17
N GLN A 280 30.65 -9.59 -1.07
CA GLN A 280 31.43 -9.21 -2.26
C GLN A 280 31.84 -7.72 -2.29
N THR A 281 31.20 -6.85 -1.51
CA THR A 281 31.53 -5.41 -1.50
C THR A 281 32.76 -5.08 -0.66
N TRP A 282 33.12 -5.95 0.30
CA TRP A 282 34.29 -5.78 1.15
C TRP A 282 35.62 -6.00 0.41
N ASN A 283 36.70 -5.53 1.05
CA ASN A 283 38.08 -5.76 0.63
C ASN A 283 38.51 -7.18 1.03
N ILE A 284 37.98 -8.17 0.32
CA ILE A 284 38.39 -9.58 0.43
C ILE A 284 39.44 -9.91 -0.63
N ASP A 285 40.31 -10.85 -0.29
CA ASP A 285 41.33 -11.43 -1.17
C ASP A 285 40.68 -12.17 -2.35
N ILE A 286 41.40 -12.23 -3.47
CA ILE A 286 40.92 -12.82 -4.72
C ILE A 286 40.54 -14.31 -4.55
N PRO A 287 41.33 -15.16 -3.86
CA PRO A 287 40.96 -16.56 -3.61
C PRO A 287 39.64 -16.72 -2.85
N THR A 288 39.44 -15.99 -1.74
CA THR A 288 38.17 -16.00 -0.99
C THR A 288 37.01 -15.53 -1.86
N ARG A 289 37.23 -14.53 -2.71
CA ARG A 289 36.21 -14.04 -3.65
C ARG A 289 35.74 -15.11 -4.62
N ILE A 290 36.67 -15.91 -5.14
CA ILE A 290 36.40 -17.06 -6.02
C ILE A 290 35.66 -18.16 -5.26
N LEU A 291 36.02 -18.43 -3.99
CA LEU A 291 35.30 -19.39 -3.16
C LEU A 291 33.84 -18.99 -2.96
N LEU A 292 33.58 -17.71 -2.64
CA LEU A 292 32.21 -17.19 -2.52
C LEU A 292 31.43 -17.32 -3.84
N LEU A 293 32.09 -17.13 -4.98
CA LEU A 293 31.49 -17.35 -6.30
C LEU A 293 31.07 -18.81 -6.50
N ARG A 294 31.91 -19.78 -6.11
CA ARG A 294 31.57 -21.21 -6.19
C ARG A 294 30.36 -21.55 -5.32
N ILE A 295 30.31 -21.03 -4.08
CA ILE A 295 29.15 -21.18 -3.20
C ILE A 295 27.89 -20.60 -3.86
N TRP A 296 28.01 -19.42 -4.47
CA TRP A 296 26.93 -18.79 -5.23
C TRP A 296 26.47 -19.66 -6.42
N GLU A 297 27.38 -20.23 -7.21
CA GLU A 297 27.04 -21.12 -8.34
C GLU A 297 26.15 -22.30 -7.90
N PHE A 298 26.50 -22.97 -6.78
CA PHE A 298 25.68 -24.06 -6.24
C PHE A 298 24.30 -23.58 -5.78
N SER A 299 24.22 -22.39 -5.19
CA SER A 299 22.95 -21.81 -4.73
C SER A 299 21.98 -21.46 -5.87
N LEU A 300 22.49 -21.25 -7.10
CA LEU A 300 21.64 -21.00 -8.28
C LEU A 300 20.72 -22.18 -8.60
N LEU A 301 21.14 -23.42 -8.34
CA LEU A 301 20.30 -24.60 -8.56
C LEU A 301 19.01 -24.53 -7.72
N LEU A 302 19.13 -24.04 -6.48
CA LEU A 302 17.98 -23.81 -5.61
C LEU A 302 17.08 -22.68 -6.14
N VAL A 303 17.67 -21.58 -6.61
CA VAL A 303 16.92 -20.46 -7.21
C VAL A 303 16.11 -20.95 -8.41
N VAL A 304 16.77 -21.63 -9.36
CA VAL A 304 16.12 -22.18 -10.55
C VAL A 304 15.01 -23.16 -10.17
N PHE A 305 15.25 -24.04 -9.19
CA PHE A 305 14.23 -24.98 -8.69
C PHE A 305 12.97 -24.24 -8.19
N PHE A 306 13.12 -23.20 -7.38
CA PHE A 306 11.97 -22.43 -6.88
C PHE A 306 11.27 -21.64 -7.98
N ILE A 307 12.01 -21.05 -8.94
CA ILE A 307 11.43 -20.37 -10.10
C ILE A 307 10.59 -21.33 -10.92
N VAL A 308 11.15 -22.48 -11.31
CA VAL A 308 10.47 -23.50 -12.12
C VAL A 308 9.21 -23.99 -11.41
N ARG A 309 9.29 -24.27 -10.10
CA ARG A 309 8.11 -24.62 -9.29
C ARG A 309 7.04 -23.53 -9.32
N GLY A 310 7.43 -22.26 -9.20
CA GLY A 310 6.54 -21.11 -9.28
C GLY A 310 5.84 -21.00 -10.64
N VAL A 311 6.60 -21.13 -11.72
CA VAL A 311 6.10 -21.10 -13.11
C VAL A 311 5.14 -22.25 -13.38
N ILE A 312 5.47 -23.48 -12.97
CA ILE A 312 4.59 -24.66 -13.12
C ILE A 312 3.26 -24.44 -12.38
N ARG A 313 3.30 -23.94 -11.15
CA ARG A 313 2.08 -23.62 -10.39
C ARG A 313 1.24 -22.58 -11.12
N ALA A 314 1.84 -21.51 -11.58
CA ALA A 314 1.14 -20.46 -12.32
C ALA A 314 0.54 -20.97 -13.66
N ALA A 315 1.26 -21.86 -14.35
CA ALA A 315 0.77 -22.52 -15.56
C ALA A 315 -0.45 -23.42 -15.28
N LYS A 316 -0.44 -24.16 -14.16
CA LYS A 316 -1.61 -24.94 -13.70
C LYS A 316 -2.83 -24.06 -13.39
N GLU A 317 -2.59 -22.87 -12.85
CA GLU A 317 -3.60 -21.83 -12.62
C GLU A 317 -4.02 -21.09 -13.92
N LYS A 318 -3.54 -21.54 -15.10
CA LYS A 318 -3.81 -20.95 -16.42
C LYS A 318 -3.48 -19.45 -16.52
N LYS A 319 -2.46 -19.01 -15.79
CA LYS A 319 -1.91 -17.65 -15.88
C LYS A 319 -1.09 -17.49 -17.16
N ALA A 320 -1.50 -16.57 -18.04
CA ALA A 320 -0.82 -16.33 -19.32
C ALA A 320 0.64 -15.87 -19.12
N GLU A 321 0.91 -15.17 -18.02
CA GLU A 321 2.23 -14.70 -17.60
C GLU A 321 3.24 -15.84 -17.47
N ALA A 322 2.79 -17.03 -17.07
CA ALA A 322 3.64 -18.20 -16.93
C ALA A 322 4.21 -18.66 -18.28
N TYR A 323 3.44 -18.53 -19.36
CA TYR A 323 3.88 -18.91 -20.70
C TYR A 323 5.02 -18.00 -21.18
N PHE A 324 4.87 -16.69 -21.03
CA PHE A 324 5.90 -15.71 -21.40
C PHE A 324 7.22 -15.95 -20.66
N LEU A 325 7.17 -16.19 -19.33
CA LEU A 325 8.37 -16.49 -18.56
C LEU A 325 8.99 -17.83 -18.95
N THR A 326 8.18 -18.84 -19.24
CA THR A 326 8.68 -20.16 -19.68
C THR A 326 9.50 -20.04 -20.97
N VAL A 327 9.00 -19.31 -21.97
CA VAL A 327 9.72 -19.06 -23.22
C VAL A 327 11.04 -18.33 -22.95
N GLY A 328 11.02 -17.29 -22.11
CA GLY A 328 12.23 -16.55 -21.74
C GLY A 328 13.29 -17.42 -21.05
N PHE A 329 12.89 -18.25 -20.09
CA PHE A 329 13.82 -19.17 -19.42
C PHE A 329 14.38 -20.24 -20.36
N ILE A 330 13.58 -20.76 -21.31
CA ILE A 330 14.07 -21.67 -22.34
C ILE A 330 15.17 -21.00 -23.19
N CYS A 331 14.97 -19.75 -23.61
CA CYS A 331 15.99 -19.01 -24.36
C CYS A 331 17.29 -18.85 -23.57
N ILE A 332 17.22 -18.58 -22.26
CA ILE A 332 18.40 -18.53 -21.38
C ILE A 332 19.09 -19.90 -21.32
N CYS A 333 18.34 -20.97 -21.08
CA CYS A 333 18.91 -22.33 -20.99
C CYS A 333 19.58 -22.75 -22.30
N VAL A 334 18.97 -22.47 -23.45
CA VAL A 334 19.55 -22.77 -24.77
C VAL A 334 20.82 -21.95 -24.98
N GLY A 335 20.79 -20.64 -24.70
CA GLY A 335 21.96 -19.77 -24.78
C GLY A 335 23.11 -20.24 -23.90
N ALA A 336 22.83 -20.57 -22.64
CA ALA A 336 23.82 -21.05 -21.68
C ALA A 336 24.42 -22.39 -22.09
N THR A 337 23.61 -23.31 -22.62
CA THR A 337 24.09 -24.62 -23.08
C THR A 337 25.04 -24.47 -24.27
N ILE A 338 24.70 -23.60 -25.23
CA ILE A 338 25.55 -23.31 -26.38
C ILE A 338 26.85 -22.63 -25.93
N ASP A 339 26.77 -21.65 -25.04
CA ASP A 339 27.96 -20.96 -24.51
C ASP A 339 28.91 -21.94 -23.82
N ILE A 340 28.40 -22.82 -22.95
CA ILE A 340 29.21 -23.86 -22.28
C ILE A 340 29.83 -24.81 -23.30
N MET A 341 29.04 -25.25 -24.30
CA MET A 341 29.53 -26.18 -25.32
C MET A 341 30.67 -25.56 -26.16
N ILE A 342 30.54 -24.29 -26.54
CA ILE A 342 31.57 -23.59 -27.33
C ILE A 342 32.81 -23.28 -26.49
N ASP A 343 32.64 -22.92 -25.22
CA ASP A 343 33.75 -22.69 -24.29
C ASP A 343 34.57 -23.98 -24.09
N VAL A 344 33.91 -25.11 -23.86
CA VAL A 344 34.56 -26.43 -23.68
C VAL A 344 35.24 -26.92 -24.97
N THR A 345 34.61 -26.74 -26.14
CA THR A 345 35.14 -27.28 -27.41
C THR A 345 36.21 -26.40 -28.05
N SER A 346 36.04 -25.09 -27.97
CA SER A 346 36.82 -24.11 -28.73
C SER A 346 37.64 -23.17 -27.86
N GLY A 347 37.42 -23.13 -26.54
CA GLY A 347 38.01 -22.13 -25.63
C GLY A 347 37.49 -20.71 -25.86
N LYS A 348 36.48 -20.54 -26.72
CA LYS A 348 35.91 -19.25 -27.15
C LYS A 348 34.62 -18.97 -26.39
N ASN A 349 34.37 -17.71 -26.09
CA ASN A 349 33.12 -17.28 -25.47
C ASN A 349 32.34 -16.33 -26.40
N ILE A 350 31.11 -16.71 -26.77
CA ILE A 350 30.25 -15.95 -27.70
C ILE A 350 29.19 -15.14 -26.93
N TYR A 351 29.06 -15.34 -25.61
CA TYR A 351 28.12 -14.65 -24.73
C TYR A 351 26.65 -14.71 -25.21
N LEU A 352 26.20 -15.82 -25.79
CA LEU A 352 24.83 -15.96 -26.32
C LEU A 352 23.75 -15.84 -25.23
N THR A 353 24.09 -16.23 -23.99
CA THR A 353 23.19 -16.15 -22.82
C THR A 353 22.62 -14.75 -22.59
N GLN A 354 23.37 -13.70 -22.95
CA GLN A 354 22.91 -12.30 -22.77
C GLN A 354 21.66 -11.99 -23.60
N TYR A 355 21.54 -12.55 -24.81
CA TYR A 355 20.35 -12.41 -25.65
C TYR A 355 19.16 -13.16 -25.06
N GLY A 356 19.40 -14.30 -24.40
CA GLY A 356 18.38 -15.00 -23.62
C GLY A 356 17.82 -14.13 -22.49
N PHE A 357 18.70 -13.44 -21.75
CA PHE A 357 18.26 -12.48 -20.73
C PHE A 357 17.45 -11.33 -21.32
N LEU A 358 17.86 -10.77 -22.47
CA LEU A 358 17.12 -9.70 -23.13
C LEU A 358 15.70 -10.16 -23.52
N ILE A 359 15.58 -11.35 -24.12
CA ILE A 359 14.28 -11.93 -24.48
C ILE A 359 13.42 -12.13 -23.23
N LEU A 360 13.99 -12.66 -22.14
CA LEU A 360 13.27 -12.79 -20.87
C LEU A 360 12.75 -11.45 -20.37
N MET A 361 13.58 -10.39 -20.38
CA MET A 361 13.17 -9.06 -19.90
C MET A 361 12.05 -8.45 -20.75
N ILE A 362 12.11 -8.59 -22.09
CA ILE A 362 11.06 -8.12 -22.99
C ILE A 362 9.75 -8.89 -22.74
N LEU A 363 9.81 -10.23 -22.70
CA LEU A 363 8.64 -11.07 -22.43
C LEU A 363 8.05 -10.81 -21.04
N SER A 364 8.89 -10.51 -20.06
CA SER A 364 8.48 -10.11 -18.71
C SER A 364 7.72 -8.78 -18.72
N GLY A 365 8.21 -7.78 -19.47
CA GLY A 365 7.51 -6.51 -19.68
C GLY A 365 6.15 -6.71 -20.35
N VAL A 366 6.08 -7.54 -21.39
CA VAL A 366 4.81 -7.89 -22.06
C VAL A 366 3.85 -8.61 -21.11
N ALA A 367 4.33 -9.56 -20.31
CA ALA A 367 3.51 -10.30 -19.35
C ALA A 367 2.86 -9.37 -18.31
N ILE A 368 3.63 -8.43 -17.78
CA ILE A 368 3.15 -7.37 -16.89
C ILE A 368 2.05 -6.54 -17.57
N SER A 369 2.30 -6.06 -18.78
CA SER A 369 1.36 -5.20 -19.52
C SER A 369 0.06 -5.92 -19.86
N TYR A 370 0.14 -7.20 -20.26
CA TYR A 370 -1.03 -8.04 -20.50
C TYR A 370 -1.89 -8.21 -19.24
N ARG A 371 -1.24 -8.52 -18.10
CA ARG A 371 -1.93 -8.64 -16.81
C ARG A 371 -2.61 -7.34 -16.40
N HIS A 372 -1.95 -6.20 -16.64
CA HIS A 372 -2.55 -4.89 -16.37
C HIS A 372 -3.80 -4.64 -17.19
N ALA A 373 -3.75 -4.85 -18.49
CA ALA A 373 -4.90 -4.67 -19.36
C ALA A 373 -6.08 -5.55 -18.93
N LYS A 374 -5.80 -6.80 -18.53
CA LYS A 374 -6.83 -7.72 -18.01
C LYS A 374 -7.44 -7.21 -16.70
N ASN A 375 -6.61 -6.86 -15.71
CA ASN A 375 -7.07 -6.38 -14.41
C ASN A 375 -7.85 -5.06 -14.52
N GLU A 376 -7.43 -4.15 -15.39
CA GLU A 376 -8.10 -2.85 -15.62
C GLU A 376 -9.50 -3.07 -16.22
N LYS A 377 -9.62 -4.01 -17.16
CA LYS A 377 -10.92 -4.41 -17.73
C LYS A 377 -11.85 -5.03 -16.69
N GLU A 378 -11.36 -5.96 -15.87
CA GLU A 378 -12.15 -6.60 -14.81
C GLU A 378 -12.60 -5.57 -13.76
N LEU A 379 -11.70 -4.65 -13.37
CA LEU A 379 -12.02 -3.59 -12.42
C LEU A 379 -13.08 -2.63 -12.97
N SER A 380 -12.95 -2.21 -14.23
CA SER A 380 -13.94 -1.31 -14.87
C SER A 380 -15.34 -1.92 -14.94
N VAL A 381 -15.44 -3.23 -15.19
CA VAL A 381 -16.74 -3.93 -15.19
C VAL A 381 -17.31 -3.96 -13.76
N LEU A 382 -16.48 -4.29 -12.77
CA LEU A 382 -16.92 -4.35 -11.37
C LEU A 382 -17.34 -2.99 -10.82
N THR A 383 -16.61 -1.92 -11.14
CA THR A 383 -16.95 -0.56 -10.69
C THR A 383 -18.26 -0.11 -11.29
N LYS A 384 -18.50 -0.37 -12.58
CA LYS A 384 -19.76 -0.02 -13.24
C LYS A 384 -20.95 -0.77 -12.62
N ASP A 385 -20.79 -2.06 -12.33
CA ASP A 385 -21.81 -2.86 -11.68
C ASP A 385 -22.09 -2.40 -10.24
N LEU A 386 -21.04 -2.00 -9.50
CA LEU A 386 -21.18 -1.45 -8.16
C LEU A 386 -21.90 -0.09 -8.17
N GLU A 387 -21.58 0.79 -9.11
CA GLU A 387 -22.25 2.09 -9.26
C GLU A 387 -23.75 1.94 -9.51
N ILE A 388 -24.15 0.99 -10.37
CA ILE A 388 -25.56 0.69 -10.64
C ILE A 388 -26.25 0.21 -9.35
N ARG A 389 -25.66 -0.76 -8.64
CA ARG A 389 -26.25 -1.30 -7.40
C ARG A 389 -26.35 -0.25 -6.28
N VAL A 390 -25.36 0.63 -6.15
CA VAL A 390 -25.41 1.73 -5.18
C VAL A 390 -26.56 2.67 -5.54
N HIS A 391 -26.68 3.05 -6.82
CA HIS A 391 -27.74 3.94 -7.27
C HIS A 391 -29.14 3.34 -7.01
N GLU A 392 -29.37 2.07 -7.36
CA GLU A 392 -30.63 1.37 -7.09
C GLU A 392 -30.98 1.38 -5.60
N ARG A 393 -30.01 1.09 -4.73
CA ARG A 393 -30.24 1.10 -3.27
C ARG A 393 -30.48 2.49 -2.72
N THR A 394 -29.82 3.53 -3.25
CA THR A 394 -30.07 4.92 -2.85
C THR A 394 -31.49 5.35 -3.21
N VAL A 395 -31.99 4.96 -4.38
CA VAL A 395 -33.38 5.24 -4.78
C VAL A 395 -34.37 4.52 -3.87
N GLU A 396 -34.20 3.21 -3.64
CA GLU A 396 -35.08 2.42 -2.76
C GLU A 396 -35.14 2.98 -1.32
N LEU A 397 -33.99 3.39 -0.77
CA LEU A 397 -33.92 3.99 0.57
C LEU A 397 -34.62 5.35 0.62
N ARG A 398 -34.51 6.14 -0.45
CA ARG A 398 -35.17 7.44 -0.53
C ARG A 398 -36.68 7.30 -0.55
N GLU A 399 -37.21 6.42 -1.39
CA GLU A 399 -38.65 6.12 -1.46
C GLU A 399 -39.20 5.68 -0.09
N LYS A 400 -38.51 4.73 0.57
CA LYS A 400 -38.91 4.28 1.92
C LYS A 400 -38.85 5.37 2.98
N ASN A 401 -37.89 6.29 2.88
CA ASN A 401 -37.78 7.39 3.83
C ASN A 401 -38.88 8.43 3.61
N GLU A 402 -39.23 8.72 2.35
CA GLU A 402 -40.36 9.59 2.00
C GLU A 402 -41.68 9.01 2.52
N ASP A 403 -41.92 7.69 2.37
CA ASP A 403 -43.08 7.00 2.95
C ASP A 403 -43.13 7.11 4.48
N LEU A 404 -42.01 6.90 5.17
CA LEU A 404 -41.92 7.00 6.63
C LEU A 404 -42.14 8.44 7.14
N GLU A 405 -41.60 9.44 6.44
CA GLU A 405 -41.84 10.84 6.76
C GLU A 405 -43.32 11.22 6.62
N GLN A 406 -43.99 10.68 5.60
CA GLN A 406 -45.42 10.87 5.41
C GLN A 406 -46.25 10.20 6.52
N ASP A 407 -45.92 8.98 6.91
CA ASP A 407 -46.58 8.28 8.02
C ASP A 407 -46.42 9.01 9.36
N LEU A 408 -45.22 9.53 9.65
CA LEU A 408 -44.96 10.31 10.86
C LEU A 408 -45.71 11.65 10.86
N PHE A 409 -45.82 12.31 9.70
CA PHE A 409 -46.62 13.52 9.56
C PHE A 409 -48.11 13.26 9.85
N PHE A 410 -48.68 12.16 9.36
CA PHE A 410 -50.06 11.79 9.68
C PHE A 410 -50.25 11.46 11.17
N ALA A 411 -49.29 10.75 11.78
CA ALA A 411 -49.32 10.48 13.22
C ALA A 411 -49.28 11.76 14.06
N SER A 412 -48.47 12.75 13.66
CA SER A 412 -48.40 14.08 14.29
C SER A 412 -49.75 14.80 14.28
N GLN A 413 -50.41 14.81 13.12
CA GLN A 413 -51.74 15.42 13.00
C GLN A 413 -52.75 14.74 13.91
N LEU A 414 -52.78 13.41 13.94
CA LEU A 414 -53.69 12.65 14.81
C LEU A 414 -53.46 12.97 16.28
N GLN A 415 -52.21 13.03 16.73
CA GLN A 415 -51.88 13.38 18.12
C GLN A 415 -52.34 14.81 18.47
N SER A 416 -52.16 15.77 17.56
CA SER A 416 -52.59 17.15 17.80
C SER A 416 -54.11 17.28 18.04
N TYR A 417 -54.92 16.38 17.45
CA TYR A 417 -56.37 16.34 17.70
C TYR A 417 -56.73 15.77 19.07
N LEU A 418 -55.82 15.05 19.72
CA LEU A 418 -56.03 14.53 21.07
C LEU A 418 -55.78 15.58 22.14
N LEU A 419 -54.98 16.63 21.88
CA LEU A 419 -54.77 17.69 22.86
C LEU A 419 -55.98 18.66 22.89
N PRO A 420 -56.37 19.18 24.08
CA PRO A 420 -57.42 20.19 24.18
C PRO A 420 -57.11 21.43 23.33
N LYS A 421 -58.07 21.83 22.48
CA LYS A 421 -57.94 23.02 21.61
C LYS A 421 -58.36 24.32 22.29
N GLU A 422 -59.24 24.23 23.28
CA GLU A 422 -59.80 25.39 24.00
C GLU A 422 -59.52 25.25 25.49
N HIS A 423 -59.09 26.34 26.12
CA HIS A 423 -58.92 26.42 27.57
C HIS A 423 -60.26 26.25 28.29
N PRO A 424 -60.30 25.66 29.50
CA PRO A 424 -61.54 25.51 30.24
C PRO A 424 -62.06 26.89 30.69
N ASN A 425 -63.37 27.02 30.77
CA ASN A 425 -64.10 28.21 31.18
C ASN A 425 -64.63 28.07 32.62
N THR A 426 -63.76 27.70 33.56
CA THR A 426 -64.10 27.60 34.98
C THR A 426 -64.08 28.98 35.64
N THR A 427 -65.14 29.31 36.37
CA THR A 427 -65.31 30.61 37.03
C THR A 427 -64.20 30.85 38.05
N GLY A 428 -63.54 32.01 37.94
CA GLY A 428 -62.50 32.43 38.88
C GLY A 428 -61.07 31.98 38.53
N LEU A 429 -60.88 31.34 37.36
CA LEU A 429 -59.57 30.88 36.90
C LEU A 429 -59.18 31.50 35.55
N ARG A 430 -57.90 31.81 35.38
CA ARG A 430 -57.30 32.12 34.07
C ARG A 430 -56.21 31.13 33.76
N ILE A 431 -56.35 30.40 32.65
CA ILE A 431 -55.44 29.32 32.27
C ILE A 431 -54.76 29.64 30.94
N HIS A 432 -53.48 29.29 30.85
CA HIS A 432 -52.74 29.33 29.59
C HIS A 432 -51.77 28.16 29.53
N THR A 433 -51.73 27.50 28.36
CA THR A 433 -50.94 26.29 28.15
C THR A 433 -49.98 26.46 26.99
N THR A 434 -48.85 25.78 27.09
CA THR A 434 -47.82 25.68 26.06
C THR A 434 -47.46 24.22 25.89
N TYR A 435 -47.43 23.78 24.63
CA TYR A 435 -46.99 22.45 24.23
C TYR A 435 -46.05 22.60 23.04
N LEU A 436 -44.83 22.10 23.17
CA LEU A 436 -43.81 22.16 22.13
C LEU A 436 -43.14 20.78 22.03
N PRO A 437 -43.51 19.97 21.03
CA PRO A 437 -42.97 18.62 20.90
C PRO A 437 -41.53 18.64 20.39
N MET A 438 -40.72 17.70 20.86
CA MET A 438 -39.32 17.46 20.46
C MET A 438 -39.20 17.08 18.97
N LYS A 439 -40.12 16.22 18.52
CA LYS A 439 -40.20 15.71 17.15
C LYS A 439 -41.59 15.94 16.59
N GLN A 440 -41.90 15.33 15.45
CA GLN A 440 -43.25 15.36 14.88
C GLN A 440 -44.30 14.78 15.84
N VAL A 441 -43.92 13.84 16.72
CA VAL A 441 -44.83 13.12 17.63
C VAL A 441 -44.17 12.99 19.01
N GLY A 442 -44.89 13.35 20.08
CA GLY A 442 -44.40 13.42 21.45
C GLY A 442 -44.99 12.38 22.43
N GLY A 443 -44.39 12.21 23.61
CA GLY A 443 -44.92 11.45 24.75
C GLY A 443 -45.79 12.30 25.69
N ASP A 444 -45.53 13.60 25.77
CA ASP A 444 -46.25 14.52 26.64
C ASP A 444 -47.75 14.63 26.33
N LEU A 445 -48.56 14.74 27.39
CA LEU A 445 -50.01 14.90 27.36
C LEU A 445 -50.46 15.89 28.41
N TYR A 446 -51.47 16.68 28.09
CA TYR A 446 -52.29 17.33 29.10
C TYR A 446 -53.78 17.23 28.73
N ASP A 447 -54.65 17.24 29.75
CA ASP A 447 -56.09 17.27 29.56
C ASP A 447 -56.80 17.93 30.76
N TRP A 448 -58.02 18.41 30.53
CA TRP A 448 -58.88 18.96 31.59
C TRP A 448 -60.33 18.56 31.43
N VAL A 449 -61.00 18.40 32.58
CA VAL A 449 -62.42 18.07 32.70
C VAL A 449 -63.08 19.09 33.64
N GLU A 450 -64.01 19.87 33.10
CA GLU A 450 -64.89 20.72 33.88
C GLU A 450 -65.96 19.83 34.52
N LEU A 451 -65.96 19.74 35.85
CA LEU A 451 -66.97 18.96 36.58
C LEU A 451 -68.26 19.78 36.76
N ASP A 452 -68.10 21.10 36.91
CA ASP A 452 -69.13 22.14 36.89
C ASP A 452 -68.47 23.52 36.72
N ASP A 453 -69.24 24.61 36.91
CA ASP A 453 -68.79 25.99 36.73
C ASP A 453 -67.63 26.42 37.65
N HIS A 454 -67.36 25.67 38.73
CA HIS A 454 -66.38 26.03 39.76
C HIS A 454 -65.31 24.95 40.00
N ARG A 455 -65.54 23.72 39.56
CA ARG A 455 -64.64 22.59 39.77
C ARG A 455 -63.98 22.15 38.47
N LEU A 456 -62.65 22.22 38.46
CA LEU A 456 -61.81 21.81 37.33
C LEU A 456 -60.86 20.70 37.75
N LEU A 457 -60.86 19.60 37.00
CA LEU A 457 -59.89 18.54 37.15
C LEU A 457 -58.90 18.57 35.99
N LEU A 458 -57.60 18.61 36.30
CA LEU A 458 -56.51 18.71 35.31
C LEU A 458 -55.57 17.51 35.41
N LEU A 459 -55.02 17.12 34.27
CA LEU A 459 -53.97 16.13 34.12
C LEU A 459 -52.84 16.69 33.28
N ILE A 460 -51.61 16.49 33.72
CA ILE A 460 -50.40 16.56 32.91
C ILE A 460 -49.66 15.23 33.06
N ALA A 461 -49.17 14.67 31.97
CA ALA A 461 -48.48 13.40 31.97
C ALA A 461 -47.39 13.37 30.92
N ASP A 462 -46.33 12.63 31.21
CA ASP A 462 -45.26 12.32 30.28
C ASP A 462 -45.09 10.80 30.21
N VAL A 463 -44.87 10.30 28.99
CA VAL A 463 -44.64 8.89 28.70
C VAL A 463 -43.17 8.71 28.33
N ALA A 464 -42.45 7.93 29.14
CA ALA A 464 -41.04 7.66 28.91
C ALA A 464 -40.77 7.08 27.50
N GLY A 465 -40.00 7.81 26.69
CA GLY A 465 -39.69 7.48 25.30
C GLY A 465 -40.17 8.56 24.34
N HIS A 466 -39.91 8.40 23.04
CA HIS A 466 -40.27 9.41 22.05
C HIS A 466 -40.83 8.80 20.76
N GLY A 467 -41.53 9.60 19.97
CA GLY A 467 -42.08 9.19 18.67
C GLY A 467 -43.37 8.39 18.79
N VAL A 468 -43.71 7.65 17.74
CA VAL A 468 -45.04 7.01 17.56
C VAL A 468 -45.49 6.14 18.74
N PRO A 469 -44.65 5.25 19.32
CA PRO A 469 -45.09 4.42 20.44
C PRO A 469 -45.47 5.23 21.70
N ALA A 470 -44.72 6.29 22.02
CA ALA A 470 -44.98 7.13 23.18
C ALA A 470 -46.30 7.89 23.02
N ALA A 471 -46.58 8.42 21.82
CA ALA A 471 -47.86 9.06 21.52
C ALA A 471 -49.06 8.11 21.60
N PHE A 472 -48.91 6.84 21.20
CA PHE A 472 -49.98 5.85 21.37
C PHE A 472 -50.30 5.61 22.85
N VAL A 473 -49.28 5.50 23.70
CA VAL A 473 -49.50 5.36 25.15
C VAL A 473 -50.10 6.63 25.75
N SER A 474 -49.64 7.81 25.33
CA SER A 474 -50.22 9.12 25.68
C SER A 474 -51.72 9.17 25.34
N SER A 475 -52.11 8.64 24.16
CA SER A 475 -53.51 8.50 23.77
C SER A 475 -54.30 7.59 24.73
N MET A 476 -53.73 6.48 25.18
CA MET A 476 -54.35 5.58 26.17
C MET A 476 -54.51 6.26 27.53
N VAL A 477 -53.50 7.04 27.96
CA VAL A 477 -53.55 7.83 29.20
C VAL A 477 -54.72 8.82 29.15
N LYS A 478 -54.90 9.52 28.02
CA LYS A 478 -56.03 10.45 27.83
C LYS A 478 -57.38 9.74 27.96
N VAL A 479 -57.56 8.62 27.26
CA VAL A 479 -58.80 7.84 27.29
C VAL A 479 -59.09 7.36 28.72
N GLN A 480 -58.07 6.83 29.40
CA GLN A 480 -58.23 6.34 30.76
C GLN A 480 -58.52 7.46 31.76
N PHE A 481 -57.91 8.63 31.62
CA PHE A 481 -58.22 9.81 32.42
C PHE A 481 -59.67 10.23 32.25
N ARG A 482 -60.14 10.40 31.01
CA ARG A 482 -61.54 10.73 30.71
C ARG A 482 -62.52 9.69 31.24
N GLU A 483 -62.15 8.41 31.27
CA GLU A 483 -62.99 7.36 31.83
C GLU A 483 -63.03 7.41 33.37
N SER A 484 -61.87 7.50 34.03
CA SER A 484 -61.78 7.56 35.49
C SER A 484 -62.56 8.75 36.06
N THR A 485 -62.57 9.88 35.34
CA THR A 485 -63.15 11.15 35.82
C THR A 485 -64.68 11.22 35.74
N LYS A 486 -65.34 10.26 35.10
CA LYS A 486 -66.81 10.19 35.05
C LYS A 486 -67.44 9.98 36.43
N ASN A 487 -66.77 9.21 37.30
CA ASN A 487 -67.31 8.78 38.59
C ASN A 487 -66.41 9.14 39.79
N ILE A 488 -65.19 9.61 39.54
CA ILE A 488 -64.17 9.87 40.57
C ILE A 488 -63.63 11.28 40.39
N HIS A 489 -63.60 12.05 41.47
CA HIS A 489 -63.15 13.45 41.46
C HIS A 489 -61.92 13.70 42.34
N SER A 490 -61.51 12.75 43.20
CA SER A 490 -60.26 12.85 43.97
C SER A 490 -59.05 12.58 43.06
N PRO A 491 -58.08 13.50 42.97
CA PRO A 491 -56.88 13.32 42.14
C PRO A 491 -56.10 12.05 42.47
N LYS A 492 -55.98 11.70 43.75
CA LYS A 492 -55.35 10.44 44.17
C LYS A 492 -56.07 9.24 43.58
N VAL A 493 -57.39 9.14 43.77
CA VAL A 493 -58.16 7.97 43.34
C VAL A 493 -58.19 7.86 41.81
N VAL A 494 -58.17 8.99 41.09
CA VAL A 494 -58.01 9.01 39.63
C VAL A 494 -56.67 8.38 39.22
N LEU A 495 -55.55 8.77 39.86
CA LEU A 495 -54.24 8.17 39.57
C LEU A 495 -54.16 6.68 39.95
N GLU A 496 -54.80 6.27 41.04
CA GLU A 496 -54.89 4.84 41.43
C GLU A 496 -55.61 4.01 40.36
N HIS A 497 -56.76 4.49 39.88
CA HIS A 497 -57.51 3.85 38.80
C HIS A 497 -56.73 3.83 37.48
N MET A 498 -56.07 4.93 37.12
CA MET A 498 -55.22 4.99 35.93
C MET A 498 -54.06 3.99 36.03
N ASN A 499 -53.41 3.90 37.18
CA ASN A 499 -52.33 2.94 37.40
C ASN A 499 -52.81 1.49 37.25
N GLN A 500 -53.94 1.15 37.86
CA GLN A 500 -54.50 -0.20 37.77
C GLN A 500 -54.88 -0.59 36.33
N ALA A 501 -55.48 0.34 35.58
CA ALA A 501 -55.89 0.09 34.21
C ALA A 501 -54.71 0.01 33.22
N LEU A 502 -53.71 0.88 33.39
CA LEU A 502 -52.61 1.03 32.43
C LEU A 502 -51.47 0.05 32.67
N THR A 503 -51.21 -0.39 33.91
CA THR A 503 -50.01 -1.22 34.23
C THR A 503 -49.89 -2.48 33.38
N SER A 504 -50.99 -3.18 33.12
CA SER A 504 -50.98 -4.39 32.28
C SER A 504 -50.79 -4.10 30.79
N LEU A 505 -51.13 -2.90 30.33
CA LEU A 505 -51.08 -2.48 28.93
C LEU A 505 -49.72 -1.88 28.55
N VAL A 506 -49.04 -1.25 29.50
CA VAL A 506 -47.82 -0.45 29.26
C VAL A 506 -46.54 -1.14 29.70
N SER A 507 -46.49 -2.48 29.73
CA SER A 507 -45.42 -3.34 30.31
C SER A 507 -43.92 -2.99 30.04
N ARG A 508 -43.61 -2.05 29.14
CA ARG A 508 -42.25 -1.54 28.84
C ARG A 508 -42.12 -0.01 28.88
N TYR A 509 -43.19 0.71 29.17
CA TYR A 509 -43.26 2.16 29.25
C TYR A 509 -43.59 2.57 30.68
N PHE A 510 -42.99 3.66 31.13
CA PHE A 510 -43.34 4.30 32.40
C PHE A 510 -44.07 5.59 32.09
N ILE A 511 -45.07 5.91 32.90
CA ILE A 511 -45.84 7.14 32.74
C ILE A 511 -45.66 7.94 34.03
N THR A 512 -45.18 9.17 33.89
CA THR A 512 -45.26 10.15 34.97
C THR A 512 -46.53 10.96 34.80
N ALA A 513 -47.27 11.22 35.87
CA ALA A 513 -48.50 12.00 35.78
C ALA A 513 -48.74 12.86 37.01
N CYS A 514 -49.30 14.04 36.82
CA CYS A 514 -49.76 14.94 37.87
C CYS A 514 -51.23 15.26 37.62
N CYS A 515 -52.06 15.02 38.63
CA CYS A 515 -53.49 15.30 38.60
C CYS A 515 -53.82 16.33 39.69
N ALA A 516 -54.66 17.32 39.39
CA ALA A 516 -55.14 18.26 40.39
C ALA A 516 -56.63 18.61 40.21
N LEU A 517 -57.33 18.75 41.33
CA LEU A 517 -58.69 19.24 41.42
C LEU A 517 -58.65 20.65 41.99
N ILE A 518 -59.23 21.60 41.27
CA ILE A 518 -59.37 23.00 41.68
C ILE A 518 -60.84 23.26 41.91
N ASP A 519 -61.19 23.74 43.11
CA ASP A 519 -62.55 24.13 43.47
C ASP A 519 -62.54 25.60 43.89
N THR A 520 -63.12 26.48 43.05
CA THR A 520 -63.15 27.93 43.32
C THR A 520 -64.21 28.34 44.34
N ASN A 521 -65.19 27.48 44.63
CA ASN A 521 -66.18 27.74 45.69
C ASN A 521 -65.58 27.46 47.07
N GLU A 522 -64.99 26.28 47.24
CA GLU A 522 -64.30 25.90 48.48
C GLU A 522 -62.95 26.60 48.62
N ARG A 523 -62.47 27.23 47.54
CA ARG A 523 -61.14 27.84 47.42
C ARG A 523 -60.05 26.85 47.80
N THR A 524 -60.11 25.65 47.24
CA THR A 524 -59.13 24.61 47.50
C THR A 524 -58.54 24.07 46.21
N ILE A 525 -57.24 23.75 46.26
CA ILE A 525 -56.58 22.92 45.27
C ILE A 525 -56.11 21.64 45.96
N ILE A 526 -56.45 20.50 45.35
CA ILE A 526 -56.01 19.17 45.75
C ILE A 526 -55.13 18.66 44.62
N PHE A 527 -53.92 18.21 44.94
CA PHE A 527 -52.95 17.74 43.96
C PHE A 527 -52.41 16.37 44.35
N SER A 528 -52.19 15.50 43.37
CA SER A 528 -51.50 14.22 43.51
C SER A 528 -50.57 13.99 42.32
N THR A 529 -49.43 13.33 42.56
CA THR A 529 -48.42 13.03 41.52
C THR A 529 -48.02 11.55 41.54
N ALA A 530 -47.81 11.02 40.36
CA ALA A 530 -47.24 9.72 40.05
C ALA A 530 -45.87 9.89 39.41
N GLY A 531 -44.88 10.29 40.22
CA GLY A 531 -43.49 10.46 39.80
C GLY A 531 -43.21 11.62 38.84
N HIS A 532 -44.20 12.48 38.58
CA HIS A 532 -44.08 13.68 37.76
C HIS A 532 -43.43 14.82 38.53
N PRO A 533 -42.73 15.77 37.86
CA PRO A 533 -42.24 16.98 38.51
C PRO A 533 -43.32 17.68 39.35
N ASN A 534 -42.95 18.12 40.55
CA ASN A 534 -43.90 18.78 41.44
C ASN A 534 -44.22 20.18 40.88
N PRO A 535 -45.50 20.58 40.80
CA PRO A 535 -45.88 21.91 40.37
C PRO A 535 -45.39 22.98 41.35
N LEU A 536 -45.33 24.22 40.88
CA LEU A 536 -44.93 25.40 41.64
C LEU A 536 -46.15 26.28 41.94
N ILE A 537 -46.19 26.86 43.14
CA ILE A 537 -47.17 27.86 43.56
C ILE A 537 -46.47 29.18 43.89
N TYR A 538 -46.96 30.29 43.35
CA TYR A 538 -46.60 31.63 43.82
C TYR A 538 -47.43 31.95 45.06
N ASN A 539 -46.80 31.86 46.23
CA ASN A 539 -47.44 32.25 47.47
C ASN A 539 -47.31 33.76 47.63
N ARG A 540 -48.40 34.50 47.41
CA ARG A 540 -48.40 35.96 47.49
C ARG A 540 -48.05 36.50 48.88
N ILE A 541 -48.40 35.77 49.95
CA ILE A 541 -48.13 36.16 51.34
C ILE A 541 -46.62 36.09 51.60
N GLN A 542 -45.93 35.07 51.09
CA GLN A 542 -44.49 34.91 51.25
C GLN A 542 -43.68 35.60 50.15
N GLY A 543 -44.33 36.01 49.06
CA GLY A 543 -43.73 36.74 47.94
C GLY A 543 -42.75 35.93 47.09
N LYS A 544 -42.85 34.60 47.08
CA LYS A 544 -41.94 33.68 46.39
C LYS A 544 -42.68 32.46 45.80
N PHE A 545 -42.04 31.78 44.85
CA PHE A 545 -42.50 30.50 44.32
C PHE A 545 -42.03 29.34 45.21
N GLU A 546 -42.88 28.35 45.44
CA GLU A 546 -42.58 27.15 46.22
C GLU A 546 -43.08 25.89 45.53
N PHE A 547 -42.38 24.77 45.71
CA PHE A 547 -42.82 23.47 45.19
C PHE A 547 -43.94 22.88 46.05
N MET A 548 -44.99 22.38 45.39
CA MET A 548 -46.06 21.60 46.00
C MET A 548 -45.57 20.16 46.22
N ASN A 549 -44.78 19.94 47.27
CA ASN A 549 -44.03 18.69 47.43
C ASN A 549 -44.92 17.49 47.82
N VAL A 550 -45.19 16.62 46.84
CA VAL A 550 -45.78 15.29 47.04
C VAL A 550 -44.87 14.24 46.42
N LYS A 551 -44.94 13.00 46.93
CA LYS A 551 -44.27 11.85 46.33
C LYS A 551 -45.30 10.78 45.99
N GLY A 552 -45.14 10.20 44.82
CA GLY A 552 -45.84 9.00 44.38
C GLY A 552 -45.02 8.28 43.32
N PRO A 553 -45.15 6.95 43.18
CA PRO A 553 -44.45 6.18 42.18
C PRO A 553 -45.05 6.42 40.79
N ILE A 554 -44.22 6.26 39.77
CA ILE A 554 -44.64 6.28 38.37
C ILE A 554 -45.73 5.23 38.09
N ILE A 555 -46.64 5.55 37.17
CA ILE A 555 -47.65 4.62 36.67
C ILE A 555 -46.95 3.52 35.85
N GLY A 556 -47.38 2.27 36.04
CA GLY A 556 -46.86 1.11 35.33
C GLY A 556 -45.75 0.35 36.05
N TRP A 557 -45.32 0.79 37.24
CA TRP A 557 -44.37 0.04 38.06
C TRP A 557 -45.02 -1.17 38.76
N LYS A 558 -46.12 -0.95 39.48
CA LYS A 558 -46.83 -2.00 40.24
C LYS A 558 -48.33 -1.77 40.18
N GLU A 559 -49.10 -2.83 39.94
CA GLU A 559 -50.55 -2.76 39.70
C GLU A 559 -51.37 -2.08 40.81
N SER A 560 -50.97 -2.25 42.08
CA SER A 560 -51.66 -1.64 43.22
C SER A 560 -50.69 -0.80 44.04
N PHE A 561 -50.99 0.50 44.13
CA PHE A 561 -50.30 1.49 44.94
C PHE A 561 -51.30 2.55 45.40
N THR A 562 -51.00 3.21 46.53
CA THR A 562 -51.84 4.28 47.09
C THR A 562 -51.13 5.63 46.95
N TYR A 563 -51.75 6.58 46.26
CA TYR A 563 -51.16 7.90 46.08
C TYR A 563 -51.39 8.81 47.30
N SER A 564 -50.62 9.89 47.40
CA SER A 564 -50.79 10.93 48.44
C SER A 564 -51.38 12.19 47.83
N GLU A 565 -52.09 12.97 48.64
CA GLU A 565 -52.63 14.26 48.22
C GLU A 565 -51.96 15.39 48.99
N TRP A 566 -51.80 16.52 48.32
CA TRP A 566 -51.48 17.79 48.93
C TRP A 566 -52.65 18.73 48.72
N ILE A 567 -53.02 19.42 49.79
CA ILE A 567 -54.20 20.27 49.84
C ILE A 567 -53.74 21.66 50.22
N HIS A 568 -54.20 22.65 49.47
CA HIS A 568 -53.91 24.04 49.76
C HIS A 568 -55.15 24.90 49.57
N LYS A 569 -55.29 25.87 50.47
CA LYS A 569 -56.36 26.85 50.41
C LYS A 569 -55.92 27.99 49.51
N MET A 570 -56.63 28.15 48.40
CA MET A 570 -56.35 29.16 47.38
C MET A 570 -56.78 30.54 47.85
N GLU A 571 -55.96 31.54 47.55
CA GLU A 571 -56.28 32.95 47.71
C GLU A 571 -56.27 33.67 46.36
N ALA A 572 -57.00 34.78 46.26
CA ALA A 572 -57.05 35.56 45.04
C ALA A 572 -55.66 36.16 44.71
N GLY A 573 -55.18 35.92 43.49
CA GLY A 573 -53.85 36.29 43.04
C GLY A 573 -52.78 35.20 43.20
N ASP A 574 -53.14 34.01 43.70
CA ASP A 574 -52.25 32.85 43.62
C ASP A 574 -52.05 32.42 42.16
N ARG A 575 -50.83 31.98 41.85
CA ARG A 575 -50.44 31.48 40.52
C ARG A 575 -49.84 30.10 40.65
N TYR A 576 -50.35 29.14 39.90
CA TYR A 576 -49.83 27.78 39.82
C TYR A 576 -49.13 27.56 38.49
N PHE A 577 -48.04 26.78 38.50
CA PHE A 577 -47.27 26.42 37.32
C PHE A 577 -47.02 24.90 37.30
N PHE A 578 -47.62 24.23 36.32
CA PHE A 578 -47.47 22.80 36.06
C PHE A 578 -46.58 22.63 34.84
N PHE A 579 -45.67 21.67 34.88
CA PHE A 579 -44.69 21.47 33.81
C PHE A 579 -44.21 20.02 33.76
N THR A 580 -43.84 19.58 32.56
CA THR A 580 -43.13 18.32 32.31
C THR A 580 -41.63 18.53 32.46
N ASP A 581 -40.90 17.43 32.65
CA ASP A 581 -39.45 17.46 32.85
C ASP A 581 -38.70 18.03 31.65
N GLY A 582 -39.24 18.02 30.43
CA GLY A 582 -38.65 18.73 29.29
C GLY A 582 -38.39 20.23 29.54
N VAL A 583 -39.11 20.89 30.46
CA VAL A 583 -38.82 22.27 30.89
C VAL A 583 -37.51 22.37 31.68
N THR A 584 -37.24 21.41 32.57
CA THR A 584 -36.06 21.42 33.45
C THR A 584 -34.88 20.64 32.86
N GLU A 585 -35.15 19.67 32.00
CA GLU A 585 -34.17 18.79 31.37
C GLU A 585 -33.66 19.28 30.01
N ALA A 586 -34.21 20.39 29.49
CA ALA A 586 -33.65 21.08 28.34
C ALA A 586 -32.12 21.23 28.48
N ARG A 587 -31.36 20.75 27.49
CA ARG A 587 -29.93 20.48 27.62
C ARG A 587 -29.11 21.28 26.60
N ALA A 588 -28.05 21.91 27.09
CA ALA A 588 -26.97 22.48 26.29
C ALA A 588 -25.69 21.70 26.61
N GLU A 589 -25.06 21.08 25.62
CA GLU A 589 -23.90 20.20 25.81
C GLU A 589 -24.16 19.13 26.91
N ASN A 590 -23.62 19.33 28.12
CA ASN A 590 -23.73 18.45 29.30
C ASN A 590 -24.44 19.12 30.50
N LYS A 591 -25.09 20.28 30.32
CA LYS A 591 -25.79 21.00 31.40
C LYS A 591 -27.30 21.00 31.17
N LEU A 592 -28.05 20.69 32.22
CA LEU A 592 -29.50 20.84 32.25
C LEU A 592 -29.89 22.29 32.51
N PHE A 593 -31.08 22.68 32.05
CA PHE A 593 -31.67 23.98 32.36
C PHE A 593 -31.88 24.11 33.86
N GLY A 594 -32.45 23.06 34.47
CA GLY A 594 -32.58 22.85 35.90
C GLY A 594 -33.71 23.64 36.55
N GLU A 595 -34.17 23.13 37.69
CA GLU A 595 -35.23 23.74 38.51
C GLU A 595 -34.87 25.15 38.99
N SER A 596 -33.59 25.43 39.25
CA SER A 596 -33.16 26.75 39.73
C SER A 596 -33.40 27.86 38.70
N LYS A 597 -33.15 27.59 37.41
CA LYS A 597 -33.32 28.61 36.36
C LYS A 597 -34.78 28.88 36.06
N ILE A 598 -35.65 27.87 36.11
CA ILE A 598 -37.08 28.08 35.94
C ILE A 598 -37.64 28.88 37.11
N LEU A 599 -37.23 28.61 38.35
CA LEU A 599 -37.55 29.43 39.52
C LEU A 599 -37.11 30.88 39.32
N ASP A 600 -35.85 31.12 38.93
CA ASP A 600 -35.34 32.48 38.67
C ASP A 600 -36.12 33.22 37.57
N LEU A 601 -36.63 32.51 36.55
CA LEU A 601 -37.46 33.09 35.50
C LEU A 601 -38.86 33.44 36.02
N LEU A 602 -39.47 32.52 36.77
CA LEU A 602 -40.79 32.72 37.37
C LEU A 602 -40.77 33.89 38.36
N GLU A 603 -39.73 34.00 39.20
CA GLU A 603 -39.59 35.09 40.17
C GLU A 603 -39.40 36.46 39.49
N ARG A 604 -38.55 36.54 38.46
CA ARG A 604 -38.39 37.78 37.66
C ARG A 604 -39.63 38.15 36.87
N GLY A 605 -40.43 37.15 36.51
CA GLY A 605 -41.65 37.27 35.73
C GLY A 605 -42.93 37.35 36.54
N LYS A 606 -42.87 37.39 37.87
CA LYS A 606 -44.04 37.26 38.76
C LYS A 606 -45.17 38.25 38.48
N ASP A 607 -44.83 39.48 38.11
CA ASP A 607 -45.78 40.56 37.82
C ASP A 607 -46.22 40.61 36.34
N LYS A 608 -45.69 39.71 35.49
CA LYS A 608 -46.04 39.64 34.07
C LYS A 608 -47.36 38.89 33.86
N ASP A 609 -48.03 39.25 32.76
CA ASP A 609 -49.13 38.47 32.21
C ASP A 609 -48.65 37.05 31.87
N ILE A 610 -49.52 36.06 32.11
CA ILE A 610 -49.24 34.64 31.90
C ILE A 610 -48.74 34.35 30.47
N LYS A 611 -49.32 34.99 29.45
CA LYS A 611 -48.93 34.77 28.05
C LYS A 611 -47.52 35.29 27.77
N SER A 612 -47.21 36.47 28.28
CA SER A 612 -45.89 37.08 28.15
C SER A 612 -44.81 36.28 28.88
N LEU A 613 -45.11 35.79 30.08
CA LEU A 613 -44.21 34.93 30.84
C LEU A 613 -43.97 33.58 30.13
N SER A 614 -45.02 32.98 29.58
CA SER A 614 -44.92 31.72 28.83
C SER A 614 -44.04 31.86 27.59
N ARG A 615 -44.21 32.93 26.82
CA ARG A 615 -43.32 33.23 25.67
C ARG A 615 -41.87 33.42 26.09
N GLU A 616 -41.63 34.09 27.21
CA GLU A 616 -40.27 34.28 27.73
C GLU A 616 -39.62 32.95 28.13
N ILE A 617 -40.37 32.06 28.80
CA ILE A 617 -39.90 30.71 29.14
C ILE A 617 -39.52 29.94 27.87
N ILE A 618 -40.39 29.92 26.84
CA ILE A 618 -40.11 29.25 25.57
C ILE A 618 -38.83 29.77 24.92
N VAL A 619 -38.67 31.10 24.85
CA VAL A 619 -37.49 31.73 24.24
C VAL A 619 -36.21 31.37 25.01
N GLN A 620 -36.27 31.32 26.33
CA GLN A 620 -35.10 30.97 27.15
C GLN A 620 -34.74 29.49 27.03
N ILE A 621 -35.72 28.60 27.03
CA ILE A 621 -35.52 27.15 26.81
C ILE A 621 -34.92 26.92 25.42
N SER A 622 -35.51 27.49 24.37
CA SER A 622 -35.05 27.30 22.98
C SER A 622 -33.64 27.85 22.77
N LYS A 623 -33.32 29.01 23.36
CA LYS A 623 -31.95 29.57 23.32
C LYS A 623 -30.96 28.71 24.10
N PHE A 624 -31.37 28.14 25.22
CA PHE A 624 -30.51 27.27 26.00
C PHE A 624 -30.22 25.96 25.25
N SER A 625 -31.21 25.40 24.55
CA SER A 625 -31.08 24.15 23.81
C SER A 625 -30.55 24.30 22.38
N GLU A 626 -29.96 25.45 22.01
CA GLU A 626 -29.44 25.71 20.64
C GLU A 626 -30.49 25.46 19.53
N GLU A 627 -31.76 25.76 19.79
CA GLU A 627 -32.91 25.49 18.89
C GLU A 627 -33.20 24.00 18.63
N GLU A 628 -32.56 23.06 19.34
CA GLU A 628 -32.82 21.62 19.25
C GLU A 628 -33.32 21.07 20.59
N LEU A 629 -34.63 20.85 20.71
CA LEU A 629 -35.21 20.23 21.90
C LEU A 629 -34.86 18.75 21.96
N LYS A 630 -34.52 18.29 23.17
CA LYS A 630 -34.14 16.89 23.45
C LYS A 630 -35.30 16.08 24.04
N ASP A 631 -36.35 16.77 24.48
CA ASP A 631 -37.58 16.21 25.01
C ASP A 631 -38.77 17.15 24.75
N ASP A 632 -39.98 16.65 24.93
CA ASP A 632 -41.20 17.44 24.77
C ASP A 632 -41.33 18.46 25.90
N VAL A 633 -41.74 19.69 25.57
CA VAL A 633 -41.87 20.77 26.54
C VAL A 633 -43.34 21.11 26.70
N THR A 634 -43.92 20.73 27.84
CA THR A 634 -45.30 21.04 28.18
C THR A 634 -45.37 21.75 29.51
N PHE A 635 -46.09 22.87 29.55
CA PHE A 635 -46.40 23.54 30.80
C PHE A 635 -47.66 24.38 30.70
N PHE A 636 -48.25 24.67 31.86
CA PHE A 636 -49.35 25.61 31.94
C PHE A 636 -49.39 26.36 33.26
N PHE A 637 -50.04 27.52 33.19
CA PHE A 637 -50.26 28.42 34.29
C PHE A 637 -51.74 28.52 34.63
N ILE A 638 -52.02 28.71 35.92
CA ILE A 638 -53.36 28.95 36.44
C ILE A 638 -53.30 30.12 37.43
N ASP A 639 -53.96 31.22 37.09
CA ASP A 639 -54.16 32.36 38.00
C ASP A 639 -55.56 32.31 38.63
N VAL A 640 -55.61 32.43 39.95
CA VAL A 640 -56.86 32.59 40.71
C VAL A 640 -57.24 34.07 40.72
N THR A 641 -58.42 34.42 40.21
CA THR A 641 -58.86 35.83 40.05
C THR A 641 -59.67 36.37 41.21
#